data_AF-A0A963AIY6-F1
#
_entry.id   AF-A0A963AIY6-F1
#
_cell.length_a   1.000
_cell.length_b   1.000
_cell.length_c   1.000
_cell.angle_alpha   90.00
_cell.angle_beta   90.00
_cell.angle_gamma   90.00
#
_symmetry.space_group_name_H-M   'P 1'
#
loop_
_entity.id
_entity.type
_entity.pdbx_description
1 polymer ?
#
loop_
_entity_poly.entity_id
_entity_poly.type
_entity_poly.pdbx_seq_one_letter_code
_entity_poly.pdbx_strand_id
1 'polypeptide(L)'
;VNILNSILFFNNNGGAQIAGQVTATYSNIQNEYEGEGNIGLNPIFDDQFGIVSPSPAIDAGSPEMEFWDMVPPGKGDVRNDMGYTGGPNAGHWNNPVCYRDADGDGHGDPNDFAWMVSCSFDYVPDGDDCDDTDPGITPEPGGSCHAPGVCGLIEAAHWLAEDSPVSVSCDLNIAELTIEPGVVVQMSGEYQIVVSGVLRSLGTEVLPVVFRPAEENSAGWKGLYFEDTVAGSEFVWTEIEGATDSGVHLVRSSPSFDSVTFRGNSATYGGAIWANLSDSDLRIINSQFVDNFASTAGGAIYMTGPTEPDAAALEVSNTLFLRNHAGTTSTLQNTAGGAIYVNGNARVYGSTFRENEARAYTIYVSGGRYTRGGALYLAGGHSEVGETLFIGNACRMGAHSQTPDASRAHGGALNVASGELLLSNSLLAENFLTVSRNADYRGSGLYVGGGKASIVNTTMTRNNKHAVYRNGGEVNILNSILFFNNNGGAQIAGQVTATYSDIQNEYEGEGNIFESPIFRETPEETELHLASGSPGIDSGTCLNAPSKDIDGDLRPNGAGCDMGADEYVVQDNSILLTSGLNLFSFSTIVPAEYADCAVLIEALGGSENVISLTRYDPVSGSFQTCDVEGEPFGIETGVGYQIDLLADRSLPVTSDPVCTPTILEPGLNFLGHPAPPDDLTCFGLLDTWGENVVTAIQRYDPTTGRFETCAFVTHGNSIPKPGGIDFQIRSGEGFMLFSMYQGVIPLPGCDE
;
A
#
# COMPACT_ATOMS: atom_id res chain seq x y z
N VAL A 1 -21.28 -36.68 8.53
CA VAL A 1 -22.66 -37.21 8.77
C VAL A 1 -22.60 -38.25 9.87
N ASN A 2 -23.53 -38.24 10.82
CA ASN A 2 -23.60 -39.22 11.91
C ASN A 2 -24.83 -40.10 11.73
N ILE A 3 -24.63 -41.42 11.74
CA ILE A 3 -25.67 -42.44 11.56
C ILE A 3 -25.77 -43.26 12.84
N LEU A 4 -26.98 -43.41 13.37
CA LEU A 4 -27.28 -44.15 14.59
C LEU A 4 -28.55 -44.99 14.40
N ASN A 5 -28.60 -46.20 14.97
CA ASN A 5 -29.80 -47.06 14.99
C ASN A 5 -30.46 -47.28 13.62
N SER A 6 -29.67 -47.31 12.54
CA SER A 6 -30.20 -47.29 11.18
C SER A 6 -29.96 -48.60 10.45
N ILE A 7 -30.79 -48.92 9.45
CA ILE A 7 -30.58 -50.06 8.55
C ILE A 7 -30.27 -49.54 7.14
N LEU A 8 -29.06 -49.82 6.65
CA LEU A 8 -28.61 -49.49 5.31
C LEU A 8 -28.35 -50.79 4.56
N PHE A 9 -29.35 -51.26 3.83
CA PHE A 9 -29.31 -52.57 3.19
C PHE A 9 -30.06 -52.57 1.85
N PHE A 10 -29.62 -53.41 0.92
CA PHE A 10 -30.19 -53.59 -0.43
C PHE A 10 -30.11 -52.38 -1.36
N ASN A 11 -29.28 -51.39 -1.05
CA ASN A 11 -28.99 -50.26 -1.95
C ASN A 11 -27.74 -50.54 -2.80
N ASN A 12 -27.49 -49.65 -3.78
CA ASN A 12 -26.28 -49.65 -4.61
C ASN A 12 -25.98 -51.02 -5.27
N ASN A 13 -27.02 -51.75 -5.69
CA ASN A 13 -26.93 -53.11 -6.24
C ASN A 13 -26.10 -54.08 -5.36
N GLY A 14 -26.15 -53.92 -4.04
CA GLY A 14 -25.41 -54.73 -3.06
C GLY A 14 -23.95 -54.28 -2.82
N GLY A 15 -23.54 -53.14 -3.37
CA GLY A 15 -22.24 -52.50 -3.13
C GLY A 15 -22.14 -51.79 -1.77
N ALA A 16 -21.08 -51.01 -1.59
CA ALA A 16 -20.88 -50.20 -0.37
C ALA A 16 -22.05 -49.22 -0.16
N GLN A 17 -22.53 -49.13 1.08
CA GLN A 17 -23.70 -48.33 1.44
C GLN A 17 -23.35 -46.89 1.83
N ILE A 18 -22.10 -46.64 2.23
CA ILE A 18 -21.62 -45.36 2.74
C ILE A 18 -20.39 -44.94 1.93
N ALA A 19 -20.30 -43.65 1.59
CA ALA A 19 -19.13 -43.01 0.98
C ALA A 19 -18.89 -41.64 1.61
N GLY A 20 -17.63 -41.21 1.71
CA GLY A 20 -17.24 -39.95 2.35
C GLY A 20 -16.99 -40.06 3.86
N GLN A 21 -16.90 -38.92 4.56
CA GLN A 21 -16.64 -38.85 6.00
C GLN A 21 -17.95 -39.02 6.79
N VAL A 22 -18.21 -40.25 7.23
CA VAL A 22 -19.42 -40.64 7.96
C VAL A 22 -19.02 -41.44 9.20
N THR A 23 -19.64 -41.14 10.33
CA THR A 23 -19.53 -41.95 11.55
C THR A 23 -20.83 -42.72 11.71
N ALA A 24 -20.77 -44.04 11.81
CA ALA A 24 -21.95 -44.88 12.03
C ALA A 24 -21.78 -45.72 13.29
N THR A 25 -22.81 -45.76 14.15
CA THR A 25 -22.83 -46.58 15.36
C THR A 25 -24.19 -47.26 15.52
N TYR A 26 -24.22 -48.41 16.18
CA TYR A 26 -25.42 -49.22 16.45
C TYR A 26 -26.35 -49.38 15.23
N SER A 27 -25.78 -49.61 14.04
CA SER A 27 -26.50 -49.65 12.76
C SER A 27 -26.24 -50.93 11.98
N ASN A 28 -27.23 -51.40 11.21
CA ASN A 28 -27.10 -52.59 10.36
C ASN A 28 -26.77 -52.20 8.91
N ILE A 29 -25.52 -52.37 8.51
CA ILE A 29 -24.97 -51.84 7.26
C ILE A 29 -24.42 -52.99 6.39
N GLN A 30 -24.97 -53.13 5.18
CA GLN A 30 -24.56 -54.16 4.23
C GLN A 30 -23.06 -54.04 3.88
N ASN A 31 -22.39 -55.20 3.81
CA ASN A 31 -20.95 -55.38 3.61
C ASN A 31 -20.06 -55.02 4.83
N GLU A 32 -20.67 -54.87 6.01
CA GLU A 32 -20.01 -54.50 7.26
C GLU A 32 -19.38 -53.09 7.20
N TYR A 33 -19.60 -52.28 8.23
CA TYR A 33 -19.04 -50.93 8.32
C TYR A 33 -18.48 -50.72 9.72
N GLU A 34 -17.22 -50.30 9.80
CA GLU A 34 -16.54 -50.11 11.09
C GLU A 34 -17.26 -49.05 11.93
N GLY A 35 -17.50 -49.37 13.19
CA GLY A 35 -18.17 -48.49 14.14
C GLY A 35 -18.75 -49.27 15.32
N GLU A 36 -18.86 -48.62 16.47
CA GLU A 36 -19.35 -49.25 17.69
C GLU A 36 -20.78 -49.78 17.49
N GLY A 37 -21.03 -51.04 17.81
CA GLY A 37 -22.37 -51.64 17.78
C GLY A 37 -22.94 -51.92 16.38
N ASN A 38 -22.20 -51.65 15.31
CA ASN A 38 -22.67 -51.94 13.96
C ASN A 38 -22.69 -53.44 13.67
N ILE A 39 -23.65 -53.86 12.86
CA ILE A 39 -23.76 -55.23 12.34
C ILE A 39 -23.91 -55.20 10.81
N GLY A 40 -23.59 -56.30 10.13
CA GLY A 40 -23.69 -56.40 8.65
C GLY A 40 -24.51 -57.61 8.21
N LEU A 41 -25.62 -57.89 8.90
CA LEU A 41 -26.42 -59.09 8.71
C LEU A 41 -27.73 -58.77 7.96
N ASN A 42 -28.12 -59.62 7.01
CA ASN A 42 -29.36 -59.42 6.23
C ASN A 42 -30.57 -59.16 7.15
N PRO A 43 -31.18 -57.96 7.11
CA PRO A 43 -32.39 -57.66 7.86
C PRO A 43 -33.59 -58.41 7.28
N ILE A 44 -34.58 -58.69 8.14
CA ILE A 44 -35.84 -59.32 7.74
C ILE A 44 -36.97 -58.32 7.94
N PHE A 45 -37.71 -58.05 6.88
CA PHE A 45 -38.81 -57.09 6.84
C PHE A 45 -40.14 -57.77 6.49
N ASP A 46 -41.25 -57.16 6.92
CA ASP A 46 -42.58 -57.42 6.34
C ASP A 46 -42.83 -56.61 5.05
N ASP A 47 -44.03 -56.76 4.47
CA ASP A 47 -44.45 -56.08 3.25
C ASP A 47 -44.54 -54.54 3.38
N GLN A 48 -44.44 -54.01 4.60
CA GLN A 48 -44.44 -52.59 4.92
C GLN A 48 -43.06 -52.07 5.31
N PHE A 49 -42.02 -52.90 5.14
CA PHE A 49 -40.63 -52.64 5.54
C PHE A 49 -40.39 -52.62 7.06
N GLY A 50 -41.39 -52.98 7.87
CA GLY A 50 -41.21 -53.10 9.31
C GLY A 50 -40.34 -54.30 9.65
N ILE A 51 -39.44 -54.18 10.63
CA ILE A 51 -38.62 -55.34 11.02
C ILE A 51 -39.50 -56.40 11.67
N VAL A 52 -39.26 -57.67 11.32
CA VAL A 52 -40.03 -58.80 11.86
C VAL A 52 -39.11 -59.92 12.33
N SER A 53 -39.54 -60.66 13.36
CA SER A 53 -38.77 -61.80 13.87
C SER A 53 -38.56 -62.85 12.77
N PRO A 54 -37.34 -63.38 12.57
CA PRO A 54 -36.15 -63.25 13.43
C PRO A 54 -35.08 -62.27 12.92
N SER A 55 -35.47 -61.05 12.51
CA SER A 55 -34.52 -60.04 11.99
C SER A 55 -33.36 -59.77 12.99
N PRO A 56 -32.10 -59.70 12.51
CA PRO A 56 -30.95 -59.38 13.36
C PRO A 56 -30.94 -57.91 13.83
N ALA A 57 -31.84 -57.08 13.31
CA ALA A 57 -32.00 -55.69 13.70
C ALA A 57 -32.84 -55.51 14.98
N ILE A 58 -33.50 -56.57 15.47
CA ILE A 58 -34.31 -56.54 16.69
C ILE A 58 -33.37 -56.58 17.91
N ASP A 59 -33.62 -55.74 18.91
CA ASP A 59 -32.81 -55.62 20.16
C ASP A 59 -31.30 -55.33 19.93
N ALA A 60 -30.97 -54.76 18.76
CA ALA A 60 -29.59 -54.60 18.30
C ALA A 60 -29.08 -53.15 18.32
N GLY A 61 -29.98 -52.17 18.44
CA GLY A 61 -29.66 -50.74 18.50
C GLY A 61 -28.99 -50.30 19.80
N SER A 62 -28.84 -48.98 19.92
CA SER A 62 -28.17 -48.30 21.03
C SER A 62 -28.72 -48.75 22.38
N PRO A 63 -27.85 -49.03 23.36
CA PRO A 63 -28.27 -49.39 24.71
C PRO A 63 -28.79 -48.19 25.51
N GLU A 64 -28.60 -46.95 25.04
CA GLU A 64 -28.98 -45.74 25.76
C GLU A 64 -30.50 -45.65 25.96
N MET A 65 -30.90 -45.25 27.19
CA MET A 65 -32.30 -45.29 27.64
C MET A 65 -33.23 -44.36 26.84
N GLU A 66 -32.69 -43.27 26.31
CA GLU A 66 -33.44 -42.32 25.49
C GLU A 66 -33.93 -42.91 24.16
N PHE A 67 -33.30 -44.00 23.68
CA PHE A 67 -33.68 -44.65 22.44
C PHE A 67 -34.60 -45.86 22.62
N TRP A 68 -35.00 -46.20 23.85
CA TRP A 68 -35.81 -47.39 24.09
C TRP A 68 -37.19 -47.26 23.43
N ASP A 69 -37.55 -48.27 22.65
CA ASP A 69 -38.82 -48.41 21.94
C ASP A 69 -39.92 -48.93 22.89
N MET A 70 -40.31 -48.11 23.86
CA MET A 70 -41.30 -48.45 24.89
C MET A 70 -42.75 -48.64 24.37
N VAL A 71 -43.01 -48.36 23.08
CA VAL A 71 -44.34 -48.35 22.47
C VAL A 71 -44.29 -49.09 21.13
N PRO A 72 -45.27 -49.96 20.80
CA PRO A 72 -45.37 -50.57 19.48
C PRO A 72 -45.27 -49.50 18.38
N PRO A 73 -44.52 -49.72 17.28
CA PRO A 73 -44.27 -51.01 16.64
C PRO A 73 -43.00 -51.79 17.05
N GLY A 74 -42.19 -51.32 18.01
CA GLY A 74 -41.00 -52.04 18.51
C GLY A 74 -41.27 -53.51 18.86
N LYS A 75 -40.35 -54.40 18.50
CA LYS A 75 -40.52 -55.86 18.51
C LYS A 75 -39.61 -56.58 19.52
N GLY A 76 -38.76 -55.85 20.24
CA GLY A 76 -37.83 -56.34 21.28
C GLY A 76 -38.29 -56.10 22.72
N ASP A 77 -37.62 -56.77 23.68
CA ASP A 77 -37.87 -56.64 25.14
C ASP A 77 -36.59 -56.19 25.91
N VAL A 78 -35.47 -55.97 25.23
CA VAL A 78 -34.13 -55.83 25.85
C VAL A 78 -33.42 -54.52 25.48
N ARG A 79 -33.44 -54.10 24.21
CA ARG A 79 -32.80 -52.86 23.71
C ARG A 79 -33.55 -52.32 22.50
N ASN A 80 -33.25 -51.07 22.11
CA ASN A 80 -33.86 -50.47 20.93
C ASN A 80 -33.66 -51.32 19.65
N ASP A 81 -34.69 -51.39 18.82
CA ASP A 81 -34.63 -51.91 17.48
C ASP A 81 -33.87 -50.96 16.52
N MET A 82 -33.12 -51.51 15.56
CA MET A 82 -32.54 -50.69 14.48
C MET A 82 -33.58 -50.47 13.37
N GLY A 83 -33.56 -49.30 12.73
CA GLY A 83 -34.46 -48.92 11.64
C GLY A 83 -35.68 -48.13 12.10
N TYR A 84 -36.55 -47.74 11.16
CA TYR A 84 -37.62 -46.76 11.41
C TYR A 84 -38.75 -47.25 12.35
N THR A 85 -38.73 -48.54 12.72
CA THR A 85 -39.69 -49.14 13.67
C THR A 85 -39.17 -49.13 15.10
N GLY A 86 -37.91 -48.74 15.33
CA GLY A 86 -37.32 -48.52 16.65
C GLY A 86 -37.25 -47.03 17.02
N GLY A 87 -36.97 -46.78 18.30
CA GLY A 87 -36.82 -45.44 18.89
C GLY A 87 -38.08 -44.93 19.60
N PRO A 88 -37.94 -43.86 20.41
CA PRO A 88 -39.02 -43.29 21.23
C PRO A 88 -40.18 -42.72 20.41
N ASN A 89 -39.95 -42.42 19.13
CA ASN A 89 -40.93 -41.84 18.21
C ASN A 89 -41.53 -42.87 17.22
N ALA A 90 -41.26 -44.16 17.42
CA ALA A 90 -41.77 -45.21 16.55
C ALA A 90 -43.32 -45.18 16.50
N GLY A 91 -43.88 -44.79 15.36
CA GLY A 91 -45.33 -44.74 15.14
C GLY A 91 -45.95 -43.34 14.95
N HIS A 92 -45.17 -42.26 15.05
CA HIS A 92 -45.68 -40.88 14.87
C HIS A 92 -45.71 -40.35 13.42
N TRP A 93 -45.38 -41.18 12.43
CA TRP A 93 -45.20 -40.82 11.01
C TRP A 93 -46.44 -40.27 10.28
N ASN A 94 -47.64 -40.38 10.88
CA ASN A 94 -48.89 -39.87 10.30
C ASN A 94 -49.29 -38.49 10.86
N ASN A 95 -48.52 -37.92 11.80
CA ASN A 95 -48.79 -36.59 12.33
C ASN A 95 -47.96 -35.55 11.58
N PRO A 96 -48.52 -34.40 11.16
CA PRO A 96 -47.70 -33.27 10.73
C PRO A 96 -46.74 -32.79 11.83
N VAL A 97 -45.54 -32.38 11.43
CA VAL A 97 -44.64 -31.55 12.24
C VAL A 97 -45.18 -30.13 12.21
N CYS A 98 -45.26 -29.50 13.37
CA CYS A 98 -45.60 -28.10 13.49
C CYS A 98 -44.49 -27.40 14.28
N TYR A 99 -44.07 -26.22 13.85
CA TYR A 99 -43.00 -25.40 14.41
C TYR A 99 -43.62 -24.23 15.15
N ARG A 100 -43.06 -23.86 16.30
CA ARG A 100 -43.60 -22.77 17.10
C ARG A 100 -43.40 -21.46 16.35
N ASP A 101 -44.45 -20.65 16.30
CA ASP A 101 -44.45 -19.31 15.67
C ASP A 101 -44.64 -18.29 16.81
N ALA A 102 -43.54 -17.72 17.29
CA ALA A 102 -43.49 -16.89 18.48
C ALA A 102 -43.72 -15.40 18.19
N ASP A 103 -43.43 -14.93 16.99
CA ASP A 103 -43.67 -13.54 16.56
C ASP A 103 -44.94 -13.34 15.72
N GLY A 104 -45.54 -14.44 15.24
CA GLY A 104 -46.83 -14.49 14.57
C GLY A 104 -46.78 -14.22 13.06
N ASP A 105 -45.64 -14.41 12.40
CA ASP A 105 -45.45 -14.10 10.99
C ASP A 105 -45.85 -15.23 10.02
N GLY A 106 -46.08 -16.44 10.54
CA GLY A 106 -46.50 -17.62 9.78
C GLY A 106 -45.39 -18.62 9.45
N HIS A 107 -44.14 -18.32 9.81
CA HIS A 107 -43.00 -19.22 9.86
C HIS A 107 -42.73 -19.60 11.32
N GLY A 108 -42.05 -20.72 11.59
CA GLY A 108 -41.76 -21.12 12.96
C GLY A 108 -40.38 -21.75 13.13
N ASP A 109 -39.86 -21.73 14.36
CA ASP A 109 -38.48 -22.18 14.66
C ASP A 109 -38.29 -23.67 14.33
N PRO A 110 -37.38 -24.04 13.41
CA PRO A 110 -37.09 -25.44 13.07
C PRO A 110 -36.56 -26.26 14.26
N ASN A 111 -36.09 -25.61 15.33
CA ASN A 111 -35.62 -26.23 16.56
C ASN A 111 -36.68 -26.34 17.67
N ASP A 112 -37.81 -25.64 17.56
CA ASP A 112 -38.97 -25.73 18.49
C ASP A 112 -40.18 -26.32 17.75
N PHE A 113 -40.20 -27.65 17.63
CA PHE A 113 -41.26 -28.36 16.89
C PHE A 113 -42.01 -29.39 17.75
N ALA A 114 -43.25 -29.67 17.33
CA ALA A 114 -44.13 -30.66 17.93
C ALA A 114 -44.87 -31.49 16.87
N TRP A 115 -45.07 -32.78 17.14
CA TRP A 115 -45.90 -33.67 16.32
C TRP A 115 -47.36 -33.57 16.74
N MET A 116 -48.22 -33.03 15.88
CA MET A 116 -49.63 -32.77 16.21
C MET A 116 -50.60 -33.39 15.19
N VAL A 117 -51.87 -33.57 15.57
CA VAL A 117 -52.93 -34.02 14.62
C VAL A 117 -53.28 -32.91 13.62
N SER A 118 -53.06 -31.64 14.02
CA SER A 118 -53.15 -30.42 13.22
C SER A 118 -52.40 -29.31 13.97
N CYS A 119 -51.71 -28.40 13.27
CA CYS A 119 -51.00 -27.30 13.91
C CYS A 119 -51.98 -26.37 14.65
N SER A 120 -51.63 -26.01 15.90
CA SER A 120 -52.45 -25.19 16.80
C SER A 120 -52.23 -23.68 16.56
N PHE A 121 -52.77 -22.78 17.40
CA PHE A 121 -52.63 -21.34 17.15
C PHE A 121 -51.18 -20.83 17.27
N ASP A 122 -50.37 -21.42 18.15
CA ASP A 122 -48.99 -21.00 18.40
C ASP A 122 -47.96 -21.82 17.59
N TYR A 123 -48.41 -22.59 16.59
CA TYR A 123 -47.56 -23.47 15.81
C TYR A 123 -48.01 -23.49 14.34
N VAL A 124 -47.07 -23.45 13.41
CA VAL A 124 -47.28 -23.44 11.95
C VAL A 124 -46.63 -24.64 11.28
N PRO A 125 -47.09 -25.07 10.09
CA PRO A 125 -46.48 -26.18 9.35
C PRO A 125 -45.19 -25.79 8.62
N ASP A 126 -44.92 -24.48 8.48
CA ASP A 126 -43.74 -23.92 7.84
C ASP A 126 -42.66 -23.71 8.91
N GLY A 127 -41.53 -24.42 8.80
CA GLY A 127 -40.44 -24.37 9.77
C GLY A 127 -39.28 -23.50 9.32
N ASP A 128 -39.50 -22.67 8.31
CA ASP A 128 -38.46 -21.87 7.69
C ASP A 128 -38.42 -20.47 8.33
N ASP A 129 -38.24 -20.40 9.66
CA ASP A 129 -38.01 -19.12 10.35
C ASP A 129 -36.53 -18.93 10.69
N CYS A 130 -36.02 -17.76 10.30
CA CYS A 130 -34.65 -17.37 10.49
C CYS A 130 -34.38 -16.67 11.82
N ASP A 131 -35.40 -16.02 12.39
CA ASP A 131 -35.38 -15.37 13.69
C ASP A 131 -36.82 -15.26 14.22
N ASP A 132 -37.27 -16.31 14.92
CA ASP A 132 -38.61 -16.46 15.54
C ASP A 132 -38.86 -15.47 16.71
N THR A 133 -38.20 -14.31 16.67
CA THR A 133 -38.41 -13.16 17.54
C THR A 133 -38.60 -11.84 16.77
N ASP A 134 -38.43 -11.82 15.45
CA ASP A 134 -38.57 -10.63 14.58
C ASP A 134 -39.36 -10.94 13.29
N PRO A 135 -40.62 -10.44 13.17
CA PRO A 135 -41.50 -10.75 12.04
C PRO A 135 -41.06 -10.12 10.71
N GLY A 136 -39.91 -9.43 10.68
CA GLY A 136 -39.28 -8.86 9.50
C GLY A 136 -38.22 -9.76 8.83
N ILE A 137 -37.86 -10.90 9.43
CA ILE A 137 -36.72 -11.73 9.00
C ILE A 137 -37.19 -13.13 8.59
N THR A 138 -37.89 -13.23 7.45
CA THR A 138 -38.25 -14.52 6.82
C THR A 138 -37.32 -14.86 5.66
N PRO A 139 -37.07 -16.14 5.34
CA PRO A 139 -36.28 -16.52 4.17
C PRO A 139 -37.00 -16.20 2.86
N GLU A 140 -36.31 -15.54 1.93
CA GLU A 140 -36.81 -15.32 0.57
C GLU A 140 -36.83 -16.63 -0.26
N PRO A 141 -37.58 -16.69 -1.39
CA PRO A 141 -37.57 -17.83 -2.32
C PRO A 141 -36.15 -18.15 -2.83
N GLY A 142 -35.45 -19.06 -2.15
CA GLY A 142 -34.02 -19.28 -2.35
C GLY A 142 -33.26 -19.66 -1.07
N GLY A 143 -33.86 -19.46 0.11
CA GLY A 143 -33.39 -20.02 1.38
C GLY A 143 -32.31 -19.21 2.12
N SER A 144 -32.17 -17.90 1.85
CA SER A 144 -31.30 -17.01 2.62
C SER A 144 -32.11 -16.01 3.45
N CYS A 145 -31.77 -15.92 4.73
CA CYS A 145 -32.35 -15.03 5.73
C CYS A 145 -31.76 -13.62 5.62
N HIS A 146 -32.48 -12.64 5.06
CA HIS A 146 -32.05 -11.24 5.04
C HIS A 146 -33.23 -10.28 5.29
N ALA A 147 -32.99 -9.19 6.02
CA ALA A 147 -33.95 -8.10 6.17
C ALA A 147 -34.37 -7.54 4.79
N PRO A 148 -35.61 -7.06 4.61
CA PRO A 148 -36.05 -6.48 3.34
C PRO A 148 -35.14 -5.31 2.94
N GLY A 149 -34.56 -5.38 1.73
CA GLY A 149 -33.59 -4.38 1.28
C GLY A 149 -34.17 -2.96 1.20
N VAL A 150 -33.35 -1.96 1.51
CA VAL A 150 -33.68 -0.53 1.48
C VAL A 150 -33.92 -0.07 0.04
N CYS A 151 -34.99 0.70 -0.17
CA CYS A 151 -35.42 1.15 -1.48
C CYS A 151 -36.17 2.50 -1.40
N GLY A 152 -36.00 3.36 -2.40
CA GLY A 152 -36.80 4.57 -2.59
C GLY A 152 -36.26 5.82 -1.88
N LEU A 153 -37.18 6.66 -1.39
CA LEU A 153 -36.85 7.94 -0.76
C LEU A 153 -36.41 7.75 0.70
N ILE A 154 -35.27 8.31 1.05
CA ILE A 154 -34.80 8.48 2.43
C ILE A 154 -34.93 9.96 2.78
N GLU A 155 -35.99 10.31 3.51
CA GLU A 155 -36.20 11.69 3.98
C GLU A 155 -35.15 12.10 5.03
N ALA A 156 -34.92 11.23 6.01
CA ALA A 156 -33.85 11.33 7.00
C ALA A 156 -33.58 9.94 7.58
N ALA A 157 -32.33 9.50 7.61
CA ALA A 157 -31.95 8.24 8.26
C ALA A 157 -30.55 8.30 8.86
N HIS A 158 -30.29 7.33 9.74
CA HIS A 158 -29.01 7.10 10.39
C HIS A 158 -28.73 5.61 10.35
N TRP A 159 -27.65 5.19 9.69
CA TRP A 159 -27.24 3.78 9.61
C TRP A 159 -26.08 3.52 10.54
N LEU A 160 -26.26 2.52 11.40
CA LEU A 160 -25.36 2.11 12.46
C LEU A 160 -24.64 0.82 12.08
N ALA A 161 -23.51 0.52 12.73
CA ALA A 161 -22.77 -0.72 12.50
C ALA A 161 -23.60 -1.99 12.72
N GLU A 162 -24.62 -1.93 13.59
CA GLU A 162 -25.56 -3.04 13.83
C GLU A 162 -26.54 -3.27 12.65
N ASP A 163 -26.73 -2.28 11.78
CA ASP A 163 -27.53 -2.39 10.56
C ASP A 163 -26.74 -3.02 9.39
N SER A 164 -25.46 -3.34 9.60
CA SER A 164 -24.56 -3.81 8.55
C SER A 164 -24.69 -5.33 8.32
N PRO A 165 -24.80 -5.81 7.06
CA PRO A 165 -24.80 -5.04 5.83
C PRO A 165 -26.18 -4.44 5.50
N VAL A 166 -26.18 -3.20 5.00
CA VAL A 166 -27.38 -2.52 4.46
C VAL A 166 -27.54 -2.91 2.99
N SER A 167 -28.52 -3.75 2.69
CA SER A 167 -28.84 -4.19 1.32
C SER A 167 -29.74 -3.19 0.60
N VAL A 168 -29.29 -2.64 -0.53
CA VAL A 168 -30.05 -1.72 -1.38
C VAL A 168 -30.67 -2.47 -2.56
N SER A 169 -32.00 -2.47 -2.62
CA SER A 169 -32.80 -3.30 -3.55
C SER A 169 -33.46 -2.51 -4.70
N CYS A 170 -33.32 -1.18 -4.70
CA CYS A 170 -33.70 -0.32 -5.81
C CYS A 170 -32.93 1.00 -5.79
N ASP A 171 -33.17 1.89 -6.76
CA ASP A 171 -32.61 3.24 -6.73
C ASP A 171 -33.01 3.99 -5.45
N LEU A 172 -32.03 4.65 -4.82
CA LEU A 172 -32.26 5.47 -3.62
C LEU A 172 -32.26 6.96 -3.96
N ASN A 173 -33.13 7.71 -3.28
CA ASN A 173 -33.09 9.17 -3.27
C ASN A 173 -32.86 9.65 -1.84
N ILE A 174 -31.73 10.30 -1.58
CA ILE A 174 -31.32 10.73 -0.24
C ILE A 174 -31.53 12.23 -0.09
N ALA A 175 -32.41 12.62 0.84
CA ALA A 175 -32.49 13.98 1.34
C ALA A 175 -31.53 14.20 2.51
N GLU A 176 -31.49 13.29 3.48
CA GLU A 176 -30.52 13.33 4.58
C GLU A 176 -30.17 11.90 5.03
N LEU A 177 -28.88 11.55 5.00
CA LEU A 177 -28.39 10.27 5.50
C LEU A 177 -27.02 10.46 6.16
N THR A 178 -26.89 9.88 7.36
CA THR A 178 -25.59 9.71 8.04
C THR A 178 -25.31 8.23 8.19
N ILE A 179 -24.09 7.81 7.89
CA ILE A 179 -23.62 6.42 7.96
C ILE A 179 -22.42 6.38 8.90
N GLU A 180 -22.53 5.58 9.97
CA GLU A 180 -21.51 5.42 11.01
C GLU A 180 -20.38 4.46 10.61
N PRO A 181 -19.23 4.48 11.32
CA PRO A 181 -18.11 3.58 11.04
C PRO A 181 -18.49 2.10 10.99
N GLY A 182 -17.94 1.37 10.02
CA GLY A 182 -18.11 -0.09 9.89
C GLY A 182 -19.37 -0.54 9.13
N VAL A 183 -20.20 0.38 8.67
CA VAL A 183 -21.36 0.04 7.84
C VAL A 183 -20.92 -0.36 6.42
N VAL A 184 -21.44 -1.49 5.96
CA VAL A 184 -21.28 -1.95 4.58
C VAL A 184 -22.61 -1.79 3.85
N VAL A 185 -22.63 -0.98 2.80
CA VAL A 185 -23.78 -0.76 1.91
C VAL A 185 -23.61 -1.63 0.66
N GLN A 186 -24.49 -2.60 0.47
CA GLN A 186 -24.43 -3.57 -0.63
C GLN A 186 -25.53 -3.31 -1.67
N MET A 187 -25.13 -3.16 -2.94
CA MET A 187 -26.08 -2.99 -4.05
C MET A 187 -26.45 -4.34 -4.64
N SER A 188 -27.70 -4.78 -4.50
CA SER A 188 -28.14 -6.08 -5.04
C SER A 188 -28.38 -6.08 -6.56
N GLY A 189 -28.32 -4.91 -7.19
CA GLY A 189 -28.44 -4.76 -8.64
C GLY A 189 -27.82 -3.46 -9.17
N GLU A 190 -28.08 -3.16 -10.44
CA GLU A 190 -27.59 -1.96 -11.14
C GLU A 190 -28.35 -0.68 -10.72
N TYR A 191 -28.37 -0.41 -9.43
CA TYR A 191 -29.06 0.71 -8.81
C TYR A 191 -28.14 1.92 -8.65
N GLN A 192 -28.75 3.10 -8.59
CA GLN A 192 -28.07 4.37 -8.33
C GLN A 192 -28.51 4.94 -6.99
N ILE A 193 -27.57 5.58 -6.28
CA ILE A 193 -27.91 6.43 -5.14
C ILE A 193 -27.87 7.88 -5.60
N VAL A 194 -29.03 8.51 -5.66
CA VAL A 194 -29.17 9.92 -5.98
C VAL A 194 -29.21 10.71 -4.67
N VAL A 195 -28.30 11.66 -4.50
CA VAL A 195 -28.25 12.55 -3.34
C VAL A 195 -28.83 13.90 -3.75
N SER A 196 -29.97 14.26 -3.17
CA SER A 196 -30.64 15.56 -3.36
C SER A 196 -30.40 16.53 -2.20
N GLY A 197 -29.94 16.04 -1.06
CA GLY A 197 -29.56 16.86 0.09
C GLY A 197 -28.15 16.54 0.58
N VAL A 198 -28.04 15.95 1.77
CA VAL A 198 -26.74 15.70 2.43
C VAL A 198 -26.54 14.22 2.71
N LEU A 199 -25.39 13.68 2.29
CA LEU A 199 -24.92 12.34 2.61
C LEU A 199 -23.60 12.45 3.40
N ARG A 200 -23.58 11.91 4.61
CA ARG A 200 -22.37 11.80 5.45
C ARG A 200 -21.97 10.35 5.61
N SER A 201 -20.76 10.03 5.14
CA SER A 201 -20.14 8.71 5.29
C SER A 201 -18.95 8.87 6.22
N LEU A 202 -19.11 8.47 7.48
CA LEU A 202 -18.22 8.84 8.58
C LEU A 202 -17.46 7.62 9.11
N GLY A 203 -16.56 7.05 8.30
CA GLY A 203 -15.74 5.92 8.70
C GLY A 203 -14.57 6.28 9.63
N THR A 204 -13.80 5.25 10.00
CA THR A 204 -12.47 5.38 10.63
C THR A 204 -11.46 4.50 9.91
N GLU A 205 -10.16 4.74 10.13
CA GLU A 205 -9.08 3.90 9.58
C GLU A 205 -9.25 2.40 9.85
N VAL A 206 -9.79 2.05 11.02
CA VAL A 206 -10.01 0.65 11.44
C VAL A 206 -11.36 0.10 10.97
N LEU A 207 -12.37 0.97 10.88
CA LEU A 207 -13.75 0.62 10.52
C LEU A 207 -14.24 1.58 9.44
N PRO A 208 -13.84 1.36 8.17
CA PRO A 208 -14.30 2.19 7.07
C PRO A 208 -15.80 1.96 6.80
N VAL A 209 -16.43 2.94 6.17
CA VAL A 209 -17.74 2.74 5.51
C VAL A 209 -17.48 2.21 4.11
N VAL A 210 -18.22 1.19 3.67
CA VAL A 210 -17.95 0.54 2.37
C VAL A 210 -19.20 0.54 1.50
N PHE A 211 -19.12 1.11 0.29
CA PHE A 211 -20.11 0.99 -0.77
C PHE A 211 -19.62 0.02 -1.82
N ARG A 212 -20.35 -1.09 -2.03
CA ARG A 212 -19.94 -2.14 -2.97
C ARG A 212 -21.15 -2.87 -3.59
N PRO A 213 -20.98 -3.58 -4.71
CA PRO A 213 -21.95 -4.58 -5.16
C PRO A 213 -22.13 -5.68 -4.10
N ALA A 214 -23.33 -6.24 -4.00
CA ALA A 214 -23.56 -7.49 -3.28
C ALA A 214 -22.77 -8.64 -3.94
N GLU A 215 -22.47 -9.72 -3.20
CA GLU A 215 -21.61 -10.80 -3.70
C GLU A 215 -22.20 -11.50 -4.94
N GLU A 216 -23.52 -11.59 -5.01
CA GLU A 216 -24.29 -12.11 -6.12
C GLU A 216 -24.43 -11.12 -7.30
N ASN A 217 -24.16 -9.83 -7.08
CA ASN A 217 -24.26 -8.79 -8.10
C ASN A 217 -22.96 -8.62 -8.90
N SER A 218 -22.82 -9.45 -9.94
CA SER A 218 -21.72 -9.33 -10.90
C SER A 218 -21.84 -8.17 -11.90
N ALA A 219 -22.99 -7.47 -11.96
CA ALA A 219 -23.21 -6.37 -12.90
C ALA A 219 -22.67 -5.02 -12.38
N GLY A 220 -22.38 -4.93 -11.07
CA GLY A 220 -21.99 -3.69 -10.43
C GLY A 220 -23.18 -2.77 -10.13
N TRP A 221 -22.91 -1.49 -9.92
CA TRP A 221 -23.92 -0.48 -9.56
C TRP A 221 -23.58 0.87 -10.18
N LYS A 222 -24.54 1.80 -10.24
CA LYS A 222 -24.38 3.06 -11.00
C LYS A 222 -23.70 4.19 -10.22
N GLY A 223 -23.17 3.91 -9.04
CA GLY A 223 -22.48 4.89 -8.22
C GLY A 223 -23.38 5.89 -7.49
N LEU A 224 -22.74 6.89 -6.91
CA LEU A 224 -23.37 8.02 -6.21
C LEU A 224 -23.55 9.20 -7.17
N TYR A 225 -24.75 9.74 -7.26
CA TYR A 225 -25.09 10.85 -8.15
C TYR A 225 -25.49 12.09 -7.35
N PHE A 226 -24.76 13.18 -7.52
CA PHE A 226 -25.02 14.49 -6.89
C PHE A 226 -25.35 15.51 -7.98
N GLU A 227 -26.51 16.14 -7.86
CA GLU A 227 -26.95 17.23 -8.74
C GLU A 227 -27.54 18.37 -7.94
N ASP A 228 -26.98 19.57 -8.11
CA ASP A 228 -27.44 20.82 -7.46
C ASP A 228 -27.60 20.70 -5.94
N THR A 229 -26.70 19.95 -5.29
CA THR A 229 -26.81 19.67 -3.85
C THR A 229 -26.36 20.85 -3.00
N VAL A 230 -26.95 20.96 -1.80
CA VAL A 230 -26.48 21.89 -0.78
C VAL A 230 -25.13 21.43 -0.22
N ALA A 231 -24.30 22.37 0.21
CA ALA A 231 -23.03 22.03 0.86
C ALA A 231 -23.27 21.25 2.16
N GLY A 232 -22.42 20.25 2.43
CA GLY A 232 -22.43 19.49 3.69
C GLY A 232 -22.23 17.99 3.56
N SER A 233 -22.23 17.44 2.35
CA SER A 233 -21.88 16.03 2.14
C SER A 233 -20.39 15.81 2.36
N GLU A 234 -20.04 14.80 3.15
CA GLU A 234 -18.66 14.51 3.53
C GLU A 234 -18.42 13.00 3.56
N PHE A 235 -17.24 12.60 3.09
CA PHE A 235 -16.79 11.22 3.05
C PHE A 235 -15.44 11.15 3.74
N VAL A 236 -15.40 10.40 4.84
CA VAL A 236 -14.21 10.20 5.66
C VAL A 236 -14.02 8.70 5.82
N TRP A 237 -12.81 8.18 5.56
CA TRP A 237 -12.50 6.74 5.67
C TRP A 237 -13.57 5.86 5.00
N THR A 238 -13.86 6.17 3.74
CA THR A 238 -14.90 5.49 2.96
C THR A 238 -14.28 4.76 1.79
N GLU A 239 -14.81 3.58 1.47
CA GLU A 239 -14.47 2.81 0.28
C GLU A 239 -15.65 2.83 -0.69
N ILE A 240 -15.38 3.19 -1.95
CA ILE A 240 -16.37 3.19 -3.05
C ILE A 240 -15.83 2.27 -4.13
N GLU A 241 -16.49 1.12 -4.30
CA GLU A 241 -15.98 0.02 -5.11
C GLU A 241 -16.97 -0.48 -6.16
N GLY A 242 -16.45 -0.86 -7.33
CA GLY A 242 -17.19 -1.66 -8.31
C GLY A 242 -18.36 -0.95 -9.00
N ALA A 243 -18.40 0.38 -9.00
CA ALA A 243 -19.39 1.12 -9.78
C ALA A 243 -19.12 1.03 -11.30
N THR A 244 -20.16 1.13 -12.13
CA THR A 244 -20.11 0.97 -13.59
C THR A 244 -20.55 2.20 -14.38
N ASP A 245 -20.98 3.26 -13.69
CA ASP A 245 -21.27 4.58 -14.27
C ASP A 245 -20.64 5.71 -13.44
N SER A 246 -19.34 5.54 -13.13
CA SER A 246 -18.55 6.29 -12.15
C SER A 246 -18.90 5.93 -10.70
N GLY A 247 -17.88 5.89 -9.83
CA GLY A 247 -18.10 5.78 -8.38
C GLY A 247 -18.90 6.96 -7.83
N VAL A 248 -18.57 8.16 -8.30
CA VAL A 248 -19.25 9.42 -7.98
C VAL A 248 -19.41 10.27 -9.23
N HIS A 249 -20.63 10.79 -9.44
CA HIS A 249 -20.97 11.73 -10.49
C HIS A 249 -21.43 13.05 -9.87
N LEU A 250 -20.74 14.14 -10.21
CA LEU A 250 -21.00 15.47 -9.64
C LEU A 250 -21.45 16.46 -10.71
N VAL A 251 -22.59 17.09 -10.48
CA VAL A 251 -23.09 18.23 -11.24
C VAL A 251 -23.33 19.38 -10.27
N ARG A 252 -22.53 20.46 -10.38
CA ARG A 252 -22.65 21.68 -9.55
C ARG A 252 -22.78 21.35 -8.04
N SER A 253 -21.96 20.42 -7.58
CA SER A 253 -22.00 19.84 -6.23
C SER A 253 -20.58 19.69 -5.70
N SER A 254 -20.38 19.83 -4.39
CA SER A 254 -19.06 19.90 -3.75
C SER A 254 -18.95 19.03 -2.48
N PRO A 255 -19.15 17.70 -2.56
CA PRO A 255 -18.78 16.84 -1.46
C PRO A 255 -17.27 16.86 -1.21
N SER A 256 -16.86 16.73 0.05
CA SER A 256 -15.44 16.59 0.41
C SER A 256 -15.06 15.12 0.60
N PHE A 257 -13.88 14.74 0.11
CA PHE A 257 -13.33 13.40 0.28
C PHE A 257 -12.01 13.47 1.06
N ASP A 258 -11.97 12.87 2.24
CA ASP A 258 -10.78 12.73 3.08
C ASP A 258 -10.57 11.25 3.41
N SER A 259 -9.39 10.72 3.10
CA SER A 259 -9.06 9.32 3.39
C SER A 259 -10.03 8.33 2.71
N VAL A 260 -10.41 8.62 1.46
CA VAL A 260 -11.36 7.81 0.68
C VAL A 260 -10.62 6.92 -0.31
N THR A 261 -11.05 5.67 -0.43
CA THR A 261 -10.54 4.72 -1.43
C THR A 261 -11.58 4.52 -2.54
N PHE A 262 -11.22 4.88 -3.76
CA PHE A 262 -11.98 4.55 -4.97
C PHE A 262 -11.30 3.38 -5.67
N ARG A 263 -11.95 2.21 -5.70
CA ARG A 263 -11.35 0.98 -6.26
C ARG A 263 -12.20 0.34 -7.35
N GLY A 264 -11.58 0.03 -8.48
CA GLY A 264 -12.21 -0.81 -9.50
C GLY A 264 -13.50 -0.22 -10.09
N ASN A 265 -13.69 1.09 -9.98
CA ASN A 265 -14.84 1.77 -10.55
C ASN A 265 -14.61 2.01 -12.04
N SER A 266 -15.68 1.95 -12.82
CA SER A 266 -15.64 2.05 -14.26
C SER A 266 -16.69 3.01 -14.82
N ALA A 267 -16.34 3.69 -15.92
CA ALA A 267 -17.23 4.63 -16.59
C ALA A 267 -16.82 4.89 -18.04
N THR A 268 -17.55 5.78 -18.72
CA THR A 268 -17.07 6.36 -19.99
C THR A 268 -16.00 7.42 -19.76
N TYR A 269 -16.19 8.24 -18.73
CA TYR A 269 -15.31 9.33 -18.30
C TYR A 269 -15.21 9.28 -16.78
N GLY A 270 -14.02 9.37 -16.20
CA GLY A 270 -13.90 9.41 -14.74
C GLY A 270 -14.37 8.11 -14.10
N GLY A 271 -13.57 7.04 -14.17
CA GLY A 271 -13.97 5.75 -13.62
C GLY A 271 -14.35 5.83 -12.14
N ALA A 272 -13.58 6.58 -11.36
CA ALA A 272 -13.93 6.90 -9.97
C ALA A 272 -14.85 8.12 -9.88
N ILE A 273 -14.44 9.25 -10.45
CA ILE A 273 -15.17 10.52 -10.32
C ILE A 273 -15.35 11.18 -11.68
N TRP A 274 -16.59 11.46 -12.04
CA TRP A 274 -16.93 12.40 -13.09
C TRP A 274 -17.47 13.69 -12.47
N ALA A 275 -16.88 14.84 -12.81
CA ALA A 275 -17.22 16.10 -12.17
C ALA A 275 -17.41 17.25 -13.17
N ASN A 276 -18.55 17.93 -13.05
CA ASN A 276 -18.82 19.20 -13.70
C ASN A 276 -18.93 20.32 -12.65
N LEU A 277 -17.86 21.10 -12.55
CA LEU A 277 -17.52 21.99 -11.44
C LEU A 277 -17.64 23.47 -11.82
N SER A 278 -18.60 23.85 -12.66
CA SER A 278 -18.72 25.22 -13.21
C SER A 278 -18.63 26.34 -12.15
N ASP A 279 -19.16 26.12 -10.95
CA ASP A 279 -19.19 27.09 -9.84
C ASP A 279 -18.93 26.42 -8.47
N SER A 280 -18.20 25.29 -8.44
CA SER A 280 -18.02 24.48 -7.23
C SER A 280 -16.63 23.88 -7.12
N ASP A 281 -16.14 23.71 -5.89
CA ASP A 281 -14.80 23.16 -5.65
C ASP A 281 -14.89 21.69 -5.24
N LEU A 282 -14.03 20.86 -5.82
CA LEU A 282 -13.86 19.47 -5.41
C LEU A 282 -12.53 19.31 -4.69
N ARG A 283 -12.60 18.97 -3.40
CA ARG A 283 -11.44 18.76 -2.52
C ARG A 283 -11.28 17.29 -2.18
N ILE A 284 -10.11 16.76 -2.47
CA ILE A 284 -9.72 15.36 -2.28
C ILE A 284 -8.39 15.33 -1.54
N ILE A 285 -8.35 14.68 -0.37
CA ILE A 285 -7.16 14.64 0.49
C ILE A 285 -6.94 13.23 1.02
N ASN A 286 -5.68 12.82 1.19
CA ASN A 286 -5.27 11.58 1.85
C ASN A 286 -5.91 10.33 1.22
N SER A 287 -6.33 10.43 -0.04
CA SER A 287 -7.21 9.47 -0.68
C SER A 287 -6.44 8.55 -1.62
N GLN A 288 -7.10 7.49 -2.09
CA GLN A 288 -6.52 6.52 -3.00
C GLN A 288 -7.47 6.24 -4.17
N PHE A 289 -6.93 6.24 -5.38
CA PHE A 289 -7.61 5.85 -6.61
C PHE A 289 -6.86 4.68 -7.21
N VAL A 290 -7.45 3.49 -7.09
CA VAL A 290 -6.77 2.23 -7.40
C VAL A 290 -7.55 1.45 -8.46
N ASP A 291 -6.89 1.12 -9.55
CA ASP A 291 -7.42 0.25 -10.60
C ASP A 291 -8.78 0.74 -11.20
N ASN A 292 -9.01 2.07 -11.24
CA ASN A 292 -10.22 2.64 -11.86
C ASN A 292 -10.07 2.75 -13.39
N PHE A 293 -11.19 2.64 -14.10
CA PHE A 293 -11.20 2.53 -15.55
C PHE A 293 -12.19 3.50 -16.21
N ALA A 294 -11.73 4.26 -17.20
CA ALA A 294 -12.60 5.02 -18.09
C ALA A 294 -12.40 4.56 -19.54
N SER A 295 -13.48 4.39 -20.31
CA SER A 295 -13.34 4.00 -21.72
C SER A 295 -12.74 5.10 -22.62
N THR A 296 -12.79 6.37 -22.16
CA THR A 296 -12.38 7.54 -22.94
C THR A 296 -11.29 8.37 -22.26
N ALA A 297 -11.56 8.95 -21.10
CA ALA A 297 -10.63 9.88 -20.46
C ALA A 297 -10.82 9.97 -18.95
N GLY A 298 -9.73 10.27 -18.24
CA GLY A 298 -9.73 10.35 -16.78
C GLY A 298 -10.00 8.98 -16.17
N GLY A 299 -9.04 8.06 -16.22
CA GLY A 299 -9.25 6.70 -15.71
C GLY A 299 -9.77 6.67 -14.27
N ALA A 300 -9.25 7.57 -13.43
CA ALA A 300 -9.81 7.88 -12.12
C ALA A 300 -10.77 9.08 -12.20
N ILE A 301 -10.25 10.26 -12.53
CA ILE A 301 -11.00 11.52 -12.43
C ILE A 301 -11.11 12.16 -13.80
N TYR A 302 -12.33 12.50 -14.20
CA TYR A 302 -12.61 13.40 -15.30
C TYR A 302 -13.31 14.63 -14.77
N MET A 303 -12.75 15.81 -15.04
CA MET A 303 -13.38 17.05 -14.61
C MET A 303 -13.46 18.11 -15.72
N THR A 304 -14.53 18.90 -15.65
CA THR A 304 -14.68 20.17 -16.36
C THR A 304 -15.01 21.27 -15.36
N GLY A 305 -14.39 22.45 -15.49
CA GLY A 305 -14.61 23.55 -14.55
C GLY A 305 -14.14 24.90 -15.11
N PRO A 306 -14.09 25.94 -14.26
CA PRO A 306 -13.70 27.27 -14.67
C PRO A 306 -12.23 27.33 -15.12
N THR A 307 -11.92 28.31 -15.97
CA THR A 307 -10.56 28.58 -16.49
C THR A 307 -10.03 29.95 -16.10
N GLU A 308 -10.82 30.75 -15.39
CA GLU A 308 -10.38 32.08 -14.91
C GLU A 308 -9.36 31.91 -13.79
N PRO A 309 -8.33 32.76 -13.70
CA PRO A 309 -7.40 32.78 -12.56
C PRO A 309 -8.19 32.96 -11.25
N ASP A 310 -7.83 32.21 -10.21
CA ASP A 310 -8.44 32.23 -8.86
C ASP A 310 -9.81 31.58 -8.69
N ALA A 311 -10.44 31.06 -9.75
CA ALA A 311 -11.61 30.20 -9.61
C ALA A 311 -11.17 28.79 -9.19
N ALA A 312 -11.67 28.31 -8.05
CA ALA A 312 -11.37 26.98 -7.57
C ALA A 312 -12.16 25.92 -8.37
N ALA A 313 -11.55 24.74 -8.52
CA ALA A 313 -12.05 23.69 -9.41
C ALA A 313 -11.69 22.31 -8.84
N LEU A 314 -10.47 21.81 -9.05
CA LEU A 314 -10.03 20.53 -8.49
C LEU A 314 -8.82 20.73 -7.58
N GLU A 315 -8.94 20.37 -6.31
CA GLU A 315 -7.85 20.38 -5.32
C GLU A 315 -7.59 18.95 -4.84
N VAL A 316 -6.39 18.45 -5.13
CA VAL A 316 -5.93 17.11 -4.75
C VAL A 316 -4.65 17.23 -3.94
N SER A 317 -4.62 16.66 -2.75
CA SER A 317 -3.42 16.62 -1.92
C SER A 317 -3.19 15.26 -1.27
N ASN A 318 -1.92 14.87 -1.09
CA ASN A 318 -1.54 13.64 -0.38
C ASN A 318 -2.28 12.39 -0.89
N THR A 319 -2.48 12.29 -2.20
CA THR A 319 -3.35 11.29 -2.80
C THR A 319 -2.57 10.36 -3.71
N LEU A 320 -2.88 9.06 -3.64
CA LEU A 320 -2.29 8.04 -4.50
C LEU A 320 -3.22 7.72 -5.68
N PHE A 321 -2.69 7.81 -6.91
CA PHE A 321 -3.31 7.32 -8.13
C PHE A 321 -2.49 6.14 -8.65
N LEU A 322 -3.00 4.93 -8.43
CA LEU A 322 -2.30 3.69 -8.75
C LEU A 322 -3.06 2.89 -9.82
N ARG A 323 -2.39 2.64 -10.96
CA ARG A 323 -2.91 1.78 -12.05
C ARG A 323 -4.29 2.16 -12.57
N ASN A 324 -4.58 3.45 -12.65
CA ASN A 324 -5.82 3.90 -13.29
C ASN A 324 -5.64 3.91 -14.81
N HIS A 325 -6.73 3.63 -15.53
CA HIS A 325 -6.69 3.33 -16.96
C HIS A 325 -7.73 4.13 -17.76
N ALA A 326 -7.27 4.81 -18.81
CA ALA A 326 -8.13 5.40 -19.83
C ALA A 326 -8.02 4.63 -21.15
N GLY A 327 -9.04 3.85 -21.50
CA GLY A 327 -9.13 3.05 -22.72
C GLY A 327 -8.45 1.68 -22.63
N THR A 328 -8.55 0.92 -23.72
CA THR A 328 -8.10 -0.49 -23.83
C THR A 328 -7.30 -0.73 -25.11
N THR A 329 -6.86 -1.98 -25.29
CA THR A 329 -6.22 -2.47 -26.52
C THR A 329 -7.12 -2.44 -27.75
N SER A 330 -8.44 -2.23 -27.58
CA SER A 330 -9.43 -2.19 -28.66
C SER A 330 -10.12 -0.83 -28.77
N THR A 331 -9.80 0.14 -27.90
CA THR A 331 -10.45 1.47 -27.91
C THR A 331 -10.19 2.19 -29.22
N LEU A 332 -11.27 2.39 -29.98
CA LEU A 332 -11.23 3.01 -31.30
C LEU A 332 -11.46 4.52 -31.27
N GLN A 333 -10.81 5.23 -30.36
CA GLN A 333 -10.90 6.69 -30.23
C GLN A 333 -9.66 7.26 -29.55
N ASN A 334 -9.57 8.58 -29.42
CA ASN A 334 -8.51 9.21 -28.65
C ASN A 334 -8.77 9.01 -27.15
N THR A 335 -7.70 8.83 -26.39
CA THR A 335 -7.78 8.74 -24.93
C THR A 335 -6.80 9.70 -24.28
N ALA A 336 -7.16 10.17 -23.09
CA ALA A 336 -6.36 11.16 -22.38
C ALA A 336 -6.54 11.08 -20.86
N GLY A 337 -5.47 11.36 -20.11
CA GLY A 337 -5.50 11.36 -18.65
C GLY A 337 -5.73 9.95 -18.11
N GLY A 338 -4.70 9.11 -18.13
CA GLY A 338 -4.83 7.74 -17.62
C GLY A 338 -5.27 7.70 -16.16
N ALA A 339 -4.84 8.67 -15.34
CA ALA A 339 -5.44 8.95 -14.04
C ALA A 339 -6.45 10.10 -14.12
N ILE A 340 -5.99 11.30 -14.46
CA ILE A 340 -6.78 12.52 -14.35
C ILE A 340 -6.84 13.25 -15.69
N TYR A 341 -8.06 13.64 -16.07
CA TYR A 341 -8.33 14.57 -17.15
C TYR A 341 -8.91 15.87 -16.59
N VAL A 342 -8.28 16.99 -16.88
CA VAL A 342 -8.69 18.33 -16.45
C VAL A 342 -9.02 19.20 -17.66
N ASN A 343 -10.22 19.76 -17.68
CA ASN A 343 -10.58 20.89 -18.53
C ASN A 343 -11.08 22.05 -17.66
N GLY A 344 -10.15 22.82 -17.13
CA GLY A 344 -10.38 23.82 -16.11
C GLY A 344 -9.11 24.02 -15.28
N ASN A 345 -9.25 24.59 -14.09
CA ASN A 345 -8.14 24.75 -13.15
C ASN A 345 -7.92 23.48 -12.29
N ALA A 346 -6.69 23.24 -11.85
CA ALA A 346 -6.39 22.15 -10.92
C ALA A 346 -5.18 22.46 -10.04
N ARG A 347 -5.21 22.02 -8.78
CA ARG A 347 -4.07 22.02 -7.86
C ARG A 347 -3.81 20.60 -7.40
N VAL A 348 -2.60 20.11 -7.60
CA VAL A 348 -2.18 18.76 -7.20
C VAL A 348 -0.88 18.86 -6.41
N TYR A 349 -0.92 18.47 -5.13
CA TYR A 349 0.21 18.61 -4.21
C TYR A 349 0.49 17.33 -3.42
N GLY A 350 1.75 17.04 -3.08
CA GLY A 350 2.10 15.92 -2.20
C GLY A 350 1.61 14.55 -2.71
N SER A 351 1.34 14.40 -4.00
CA SER A 351 0.57 13.27 -4.55
C SER A 351 1.44 12.33 -5.37
N THR A 352 0.99 11.09 -5.53
CA THR A 352 1.74 10.06 -6.26
C THR A 352 0.90 9.48 -7.38
N PHE A 353 1.39 9.58 -8.61
CA PHE A 353 0.84 8.93 -9.80
C PHE A 353 1.76 7.79 -10.19
N ARG A 354 1.32 6.56 -9.96
CA ARG A 354 2.09 5.36 -10.26
C ARG A 354 1.36 4.44 -11.24
N GLU A 355 2.05 4.06 -12.31
CA GLU A 355 1.59 3.03 -13.26
C GLU A 355 0.23 3.33 -13.93
N ASN A 356 -0.17 4.60 -14.01
CA ASN A 356 -1.40 4.98 -14.71
C ASN A 356 -1.18 4.95 -16.23
N GLU A 357 -2.21 4.56 -17.00
CA GLU A 357 -2.07 4.36 -18.45
C GLU A 357 -3.23 4.95 -19.26
N ALA A 358 -2.90 5.75 -20.27
CA ALA A 358 -3.80 6.07 -21.37
C ALA A 358 -3.52 5.15 -22.57
N ARG A 359 -4.52 4.38 -23.00
CA ARG A 359 -4.40 3.36 -24.04
C ARG A 359 -5.43 3.54 -25.16
N ALA A 360 -5.01 3.31 -26.39
CA ALA A 360 -5.91 3.30 -27.54
C ALA A 360 -5.39 2.42 -28.69
N TYR A 361 -6.24 2.22 -29.69
CA TYR A 361 -5.96 1.46 -30.90
C TYR A 361 -6.40 2.22 -32.16
N THR A 362 -5.55 2.29 -33.18
CA THR A 362 -5.89 2.92 -34.48
C THR A 362 -6.14 1.89 -35.58
N ILE A 363 -7.16 2.13 -36.41
CA ILE A 363 -7.51 1.31 -37.58
C ILE A 363 -8.19 2.14 -38.68
N TYR A 364 -7.62 2.12 -39.89
CA TYR A 364 -8.11 2.78 -41.10
C TYR A 364 -8.41 4.29 -40.95
N VAL A 365 -7.64 5.02 -40.13
CA VAL A 365 -7.81 6.47 -39.95
C VAL A 365 -6.60 7.21 -40.52
N SER A 366 -6.76 7.88 -41.67
CA SER A 366 -5.69 8.64 -42.36
C SER A 366 -5.04 9.74 -41.50
N GLY A 367 -5.74 10.19 -40.46
CA GLY A 367 -5.24 11.15 -39.49
C GLY A 367 -4.64 10.52 -38.23
N GLY A 368 -4.70 9.20 -38.04
CA GLY A 368 -4.26 8.50 -36.83
C GLY A 368 -5.07 8.82 -35.57
N ARG A 369 -4.70 8.20 -34.45
CA ARG A 369 -5.27 8.47 -33.11
C ARG A 369 -4.20 8.85 -32.10
N TYR A 370 -4.65 9.34 -30.94
CA TYR A 370 -3.81 9.90 -29.89
C TYR A 370 -4.10 9.28 -28.53
N THR A 371 -3.04 9.02 -27.78
CA THR A 371 -3.03 8.83 -26.32
C THR A 371 -2.23 9.99 -25.73
N ARG A 372 -2.74 10.61 -24.65
CA ARG A 372 -2.14 11.82 -24.08
C ARG A 372 -2.21 11.84 -22.55
N GLY A 373 -1.10 12.12 -21.87
CA GLY A 373 -1.09 12.23 -20.42
C GLY A 373 -1.39 10.89 -19.78
N GLY A 374 -0.40 10.01 -19.65
CA GLY A 374 -0.58 8.70 -19.04
C GLY A 374 -0.98 8.78 -17.58
N ALA A 375 -0.53 9.81 -16.85
CA ALA A 375 -1.10 10.19 -15.57
C ALA A 375 -2.08 11.36 -15.72
N LEU A 376 -1.57 12.55 -16.06
CA LEU A 376 -2.31 13.80 -16.00
C LEU A 376 -2.39 14.46 -17.38
N TYR A 377 -3.61 14.79 -17.80
CA TYR A 377 -3.88 15.57 -19.00
C TYR A 377 -4.55 16.90 -18.65
N LEU A 378 -3.93 17.99 -19.09
CA LEU A 378 -4.41 19.36 -18.91
C LEU A 378 -4.88 19.91 -20.26
N ALA A 379 -6.18 20.11 -20.41
CA ALA A 379 -6.76 20.63 -21.65
C ALA A 379 -6.54 22.15 -21.82
N GLY A 380 -6.54 22.88 -20.70
CA GLY A 380 -6.50 24.34 -20.60
C GLY A 380 -6.52 24.79 -19.13
N GLY A 381 -6.88 26.04 -18.86
CA GLY A 381 -6.96 26.60 -17.50
C GLY A 381 -5.58 26.88 -16.87
N HIS A 382 -5.57 27.07 -15.56
CA HIS A 382 -4.38 27.29 -14.74
C HIS A 382 -4.21 26.10 -13.79
N SER A 383 -3.10 25.37 -13.93
CA SER A 383 -2.80 24.22 -13.11
C SER A 383 -1.49 24.38 -12.34
N GLU A 384 -1.52 24.01 -11.07
CA GLU A 384 -0.36 23.99 -10.18
C GLU A 384 -0.13 22.54 -9.74
N VAL A 385 1.08 22.04 -9.99
CA VAL A 385 1.51 20.70 -9.60
C VAL A 385 2.80 20.84 -8.80
N GLY A 386 2.74 20.51 -7.52
CA GLY A 386 3.85 20.64 -6.57
C GLY A 386 4.10 19.33 -5.83
N GLU A 387 5.33 19.06 -5.41
CA GLU A 387 5.60 17.97 -4.44
C GLU A 387 5.02 16.62 -4.90
N THR A 388 5.04 16.35 -6.21
CA THR A 388 4.29 15.26 -6.83
C THR A 388 5.21 14.28 -7.54
N LEU A 389 4.96 12.99 -7.33
CA LEU A 389 5.70 11.89 -7.95
C LEU A 389 4.91 11.33 -9.14
N PHE A 390 5.52 11.26 -10.32
CA PHE A 390 4.99 10.59 -11.50
C PHE A 390 5.92 9.46 -11.90
N ILE A 391 5.58 8.23 -11.52
CA ILE A 391 6.43 7.05 -11.66
C ILE A 391 5.77 6.03 -12.58
N GLY A 392 6.46 5.64 -13.66
CA GLY A 392 6.05 4.51 -14.49
C GLY A 392 4.73 4.73 -15.25
N ASN A 393 4.28 5.97 -15.44
CA ASN A 393 3.02 6.26 -16.15
C ASN A 393 3.21 6.19 -17.66
N ALA A 394 2.13 5.87 -18.37
CA ALA A 394 2.22 5.35 -19.72
C ALA A 394 1.18 5.92 -20.70
N CYS A 395 1.63 6.18 -21.93
CA CYS A 395 0.72 6.24 -23.07
C CYS A 395 1.03 5.09 -24.04
N ARG A 396 0.01 4.29 -24.39
CA ARG A 396 0.16 3.14 -25.30
C ARG A 396 -0.81 3.18 -26.48
N MET A 397 -0.27 3.17 -27.68
CA MET A 397 -1.04 3.17 -28.92
C MET A 397 -0.75 1.91 -29.77
N GLY A 398 -1.75 1.04 -29.89
CA GLY A 398 -1.74 -0.06 -30.85
C GLY A 398 -2.24 0.35 -32.24
N ALA A 399 -1.92 -0.44 -33.27
CA ALA A 399 -2.34 -0.20 -34.65
C ALA A 399 -2.59 -1.51 -35.41
N HIS A 400 -3.50 -1.43 -36.39
CA HIS A 400 -3.74 -2.50 -37.33
C HIS A 400 -2.60 -2.67 -38.36
N SER A 401 -2.62 -3.80 -39.08
CA SER A 401 -1.55 -4.24 -39.95
C SER A 401 -1.44 -3.52 -41.31
N GLN A 402 -2.31 -2.54 -41.60
CA GLN A 402 -2.46 -1.93 -42.92
C GLN A 402 -2.37 -0.39 -42.87
N THR A 403 -2.05 0.27 -43.98
CA THR A 403 -2.00 1.74 -44.09
C THR A 403 -3.41 2.32 -44.36
N PRO A 404 -3.72 3.59 -44.00
CA PRO A 404 -2.86 4.67 -43.48
C PRO A 404 -2.96 4.86 -41.95
N ASP A 405 -2.53 3.91 -41.14
CA ASP A 405 -2.58 4.03 -39.68
C ASP A 405 -1.40 4.84 -39.13
N ALA A 406 -1.67 5.89 -38.35
CA ALA A 406 -0.69 6.64 -37.58
C ALA A 406 -0.99 6.56 -36.08
N SER A 407 0.01 6.19 -35.28
CA SER A 407 -0.13 5.97 -33.85
C SER A 407 0.64 7.02 -33.07
N ARG A 408 -0.06 7.79 -32.24
CA ARG A 408 0.54 8.91 -31.51
C ARG A 408 0.36 8.79 -30.00
N ALA A 409 1.43 8.98 -29.25
CA ALA A 409 1.45 8.95 -27.79
C ALA A 409 2.30 10.08 -27.24
N HIS A 410 1.72 10.96 -26.41
CA HIS A 410 2.39 12.17 -25.95
C HIS A 410 2.21 12.39 -24.44
N GLY A 411 3.28 12.67 -23.69
CA GLY A 411 3.19 12.92 -22.24
C GLY A 411 2.89 11.64 -21.47
N GLY A 412 3.91 10.84 -21.18
CA GLY A 412 3.74 9.60 -20.40
C GLY A 412 3.31 9.92 -18.96
N ALA A 413 3.98 10.86 -18.30
CA ALA A 413 3.46 11.47 -17.08
C ALA A 413 2.40 12.53 -17.41
N LEU A 414 2.84 13.65 -18.02
CA LEU A 414 2.03 14.86 -18.09
C LEU A 414 1.90 15.39 -19.52
N ASN A 415 0.69 15.82 -19.88
CA ASN A 415 0.42 16.48 -21.16
C ASN A 415 -0.32 17.81 -20.94
N VAL A 416 0.29 18.90 -21.41
CA VAL A 416 -0.32 20.23 -21.47
C VAL A 416 -0.77 20.49 -22.89
N ALA A 417 -2.07 20.46 -23.16
CA ALA A 417 -2.60 20.78 -24.47
C ALA A 417 -2.61 22.29 -24.73
N SER A 418 -3.03 23.06 -23.73
CA SER A 418 -3.04 24.52 -23.67
C SER A 418 -3.14 24.99 -22.21
N GLY A 419 -3.25 26.30 -21.95
CA GLY A 419 -3.35 26.84 -20.59
C GLY A 419 -1.99 27.11 -19.94
N GLU A 420 -1.97 27.16 -18.62
CA GLU A 420 -0.78 27.41 -17.81
C GLU A 420 -0.51 26.25 -16.85
N LEU A 421 0.73 25.82 -16.79
CA LEU A 421 1.23 24.85 -15.81
C LEU A 421 2.36 25.50 -15.00
N LEU A 422 2.26 25.45 -13.68
CA LEU A 422 3.40 25.53 -12.77
C LEU A 422 3.69 24.12 -12.25
N LEU A 423 4.85 23.58 -12.62
CA LEU A 423 5.36 22.31 -12.10
C LEU A 423 6.54 22.60 -11.18
N SER A 424 6.45 22.20 -9.91
CA SER A 424 7.46 22.50 -8.90
C SER A 424 7.73 21.32 -7.97
N ASN A 425 8.95 21.21 -7.43
CA ASN A 425 9.33 20.20 -6.43
C ASN A 425 8.85 18.78 -6.79
N SER A 426 8.94 18.39 -8.05
CA SER A 426 8.28 17.18 -8.53
C SER A 426 9.27 16.22 -9.17
N LEU A 427 8.96 14.93 -9.11
CA LEU A 427 9.74 13.88 -9.76
C LEU A 427 8.93 13.26 -10.90
N LEU A 428 9.48 13.25 -12.11
CA LEU A 428 8.92 12.51 -13.25
C LEU A 428 9.92 11.42 -13.65
N ALA A 429 9.71 10.21 -13.16
CA ALA A 429 10.60 9.07 -13.35
C ALA A 429 9.95 7.93 -14.14
N GLU A 430 10.73 7.28 -15.01
CA GLU A 430 10.36 6.01 -15.65
C GLU A 430 9.07 6.03 -16.49
N ASN A 431 8.57 7.20 -16.83
CA ASN A 431 7.38 7.32 -17.64
C ASN A 431 7.71 6.94 -19.08
N PHE A 432 6.79 6.27 -19.75
CA PHE A 432 7.08 5.67 -21.04
C PHE A 432 5.96 5.80 -22.07
N LEU A 433 6.39 5.86 -23.33
CA LEU A 433 5.53 5.91 -24.50
C LEU A 433 5.74 4.66 -25.34
N THR A 434 4.65 3.97 -25.67
CA THR A 434 4.67 2.84 -26.61
C THR A 434 3.74 3.13 -27.76
N VAL A 435 4.22 3.08 -29.00
CA VAL A 435 3.37 3.17 -30.20
C VAL A 435 3.76 2.12 -31.22
N SER A 436 2.80 1.65 -32.00
CA SER A 436 3.07 0.77 -33.15
C SER A 436 2.75 1.47 -34.47
N ARG A 437 3.70 1.41 -35.43
CA ARG A 437 3.57 1.87 -36.83
C ARG A 437 3.42 3.38 -37.01
N ASN A 438 4.16 3.93 -37.98
CA ASN A 438 4.22 5.38 -38.27
C ASN A 438 4.28 6.21 -36.98
N ALA A 439 5.25 5.83 -36.15
CA ALA A 439 5.34 6.15 -34.74
C ALA A 439 5.53 7.66 -34.50
N ASP A 440 4.64 8.25 -33.69
CA ASP A 440 4.81 9.59 -33.15
C ASP A 440 4.76 9.54 -31.61
N TYR A 441 5.92 9.41 -30.98
CA TYR A 441 6.07 9.45 -29.52
C TYR A 441 6.79 10.73 -29.10
N ARG A 442 6.20 11.53 -28.20
CA ARG A 442 6.75 12.84 -27.82
C ARG A 442 6.65 13.09 -26.33
N GLY A 443 7.79 13.37 -25.71
CA GLY A 443 7.91 13.80 -24.31
C GLY A 443 7.30 12.79 -23.34
N SER A 444 8.03 11.75 -22.96
CA SER A 444 7.50 10.75 -22.02
C SER A 444 7.39 11.30 -20.60
N GLY A 445 8.24 12.25 -20.21
CA GLY A 445 8.02 13.06 -19.01
C GLY A 445 6.86 14.03 -19.25
N LEU A 446 7.16 15.14 -19.92
CA LEU A 446 6.23 16.23 -20.20
C LEU A 446 6.12 16.51 -21.69
N TYR A 447 4.87 16.61 -22.18
CA TYR A 447 4.56 17.15 -23.50
C TYR A 447 3.81 18.47 -23.39
N VAL A 448 4.27 19.50 -24.09
CA VAL A 448 3.62 20.82 -24.18
C VAL A 448 3.16 21.09 -25.61
N GLY A 449 1.86 21.03 -25.83
CA GLY A 449 1.19 21.33 -27.10
C GLY A 449 1.07 22.82 -27.39
N GLY A 450 0.86 23.63 -26.36
CA GLY A 450 0.65 25.07 -26.39
C GLY A 450 0.56 25.64 -24.97
N GLY A 451 0.27 26.94 -24.83
CA GLY A 451 0.17 27.59 -23.51
C GLY A 451 1.53 27.96 -22.91
N LYS A 452 1.62 27.98 -21.57
CA LYS A 452 2.85 28.25 -20.81
C LYS A 452 3.09 27.13 -19.81
N ALA A 453 4.32 26.59 -19.77
CA ALA A 453 4.76 25.70 -18.69
C ALA A 453 5.98 26.30 -17.99
N SER A 454 5.89 26.48 -16.68
CA SER A 454 7.01 26.90 -15.83
C SER A 454 7.40 25.71 -14.97
N ILE A 455 8.64 25.24 -15.10
CA ILE A 455 9.17 24.05 -14.44
C ILE A 455 10.29 24.52 -13.53
N VAL A 456 10.14 24.31 -12.22
CA VAL A 456 11.06 24.83 -11.21
C VAL A 456 11.41 23.72 -10.25
N ASN A 457 12.69 23.55 -9.89
CA ASN A 457 13.09 22.57 -8.86
C ASN A 457 12.44 21.20 -9.11
N THR A 458 12.62 20.66 -10.31
CA THR A 458 11.97 19.41 -10.74
C THR A 458 13.02 18.45 -11.28
N THR A 459 12.92 17.18 -10.90
CA THR A 459 13.79 16.12 -11.42
C THR A 459 13.00 15.30 -12.45
N MET A 460 13.54 15.16 -13.66
CA MET A 460 12.97 14.30 -14.70
C MET A 460 14.02 13.29 -15.14
N THR A 461 13.78 12.00 -14.89
CA THR A 461 14.78 10.97 -15.16
C THR A 461 14.23 9.64 -15.64
N ARG A 462 15.07 8.83 -16.29
CA ARG A 462 14.76 7.47 -16.77
C ARG A 462 13.51 7.34 -17.63
N ASN A 463 13.01 8.44 -18.21
CA ASN A 463 11.84 8.40 -19.08
C ASN A 463 12.28 7.91 -20.48
N ASN A 464 11.49 7.05 -21.14
CA ASN A 464 11.94 6.37 -22.37
C ASN A 464 12.03 7.26 -23.63
N LYS A 465 11.60 8.52 -23.53
CA LYS A 465 11.71 9.63 -24.49
C LYS A 465 12.14 10.90 -23.76
N HIS A 466 12.21 12.02 -24.48
CA HIS A 466 12.57 13.32 -23.94
C HIS A 466 11.88 13.60 -22.59
N ALA A 467 12.63 14.19 -21.66
CA ALA A 467 12.08 14.73 -20.41
C ALA A 467 11.01 15.77 -20.73
N VAL A 468 11.33 16.70 -21.63
CA VAL A 468 10.41 17.75 -22.10
C VAL A 468 10.35 17.76 -23.62
N TYR A 469 9.13 17.70 -24.16
CA TYR A 469 8.88 17.96 -25.57
C TYR A 469 7.96 19.17 -25.71
N ARG A 470 8.52 20.28 -26.20
CA ARG A 470 7.77 21.49 -26.54
C ARG A 470 7.41 21.46 -28.02
N ASN A 471 6.12 21.29 -28.31
CA ASN A 471 5.56 21.41 -29.65
C ASN A 471 5.10 22.85 -29.95
N GLY A 472 4.51 23.53 -28.96
CA GLY A 472 4.00 24.91 -29.05
C GLY A 472 4.07 25.61 -27.69
N GLY A 473 3.75 26.90 -27.63
CA GLY A 473 3.72 27.66 -26.37
C GLY A 473 5.08 28.10 -25.83
N GLU A 474 5.13 28.48 -24.57
CA GLU A 474 6.33 28.90 -23.84
C GLU A 474 6.68 27.84 -22.78
N VAL A 475 7.96 27.49 -22.66
CA VAL A 475 8.45 26.58 -21.63
C VAL A 475 9.69 27.19 -20.99
N ASN A 476 9.62 27.41 -19.68
CA ASN A 476 10.70 27.92 -18.86
C ASN A 476 11.10 26.84 -17.85
N ILE A 477 12.41 26.58 -17.73
CA ILE A 477 12.99 25.59 -16.83
C ILE A 477 13.98 26.30 -15.91
N LEU A 478 13.85 26.11 -14.60
CA LEU A 478 14.69 26.70 -13.57
C LEU A 478 15.08 25.65 -12.54
N ASN A 479 16.33 25.64 -12.07
CA ASN A 479 16.79 24.76 -10.98
C ASN A 479 16.39 23.29 -11.16
N SER A 480 16.40 22.75 -12.37
CA SER A 480 15.84 21.42 -12.64
C SER A 480 16.91 20.45 -13.12
N ILE A 481 16.73 19.16 -12.82
CA ILE A 481 17.60 18.09 -13.29
C ILE A 481 16.87 17.31 -14.39
N LEU A 482 17.43 17.29 -15.60
CA LEU A 482 16.93 16.51 -16.73
C LEU A 482 18.05 15.57 -17.19
N PHE A 483 18.02 14.32 -16.71
CA PHE A 483 19.10 13.35 -16.93
C PHE A 483 18.60 11.92 -17.13
N PHE A 484 19.33 11.08 -17.88
CA PHE A 484 19.01 9.67 -18.15
C PHE A 484 17.71 9.41 -18.91
N ASN A 485 17.14 10.42 -19.57
CA ASN A 485 15.96 10.25 -20.40
C ASN A 485 16.33 9.89 -21.85
N ASN A 486 15.33 9.48 -22.62
CA ASN A 486 15.44 9.28 -24.08
C ASN A 486 16.60 8.34 -24.46
N ASN A 487 16.83 7.29 -23.66
CA ASN A 487 17.96 6.36 -23.80
C ASN A 487 19.34 7.08 -23.86
N GLY A 488 19.53 8.13 -23.06
CA GLY A 488 20.75 8.94 -23.03
C GLY A 488 20.86 9.97 -24.16
N GLY A 489 19.82 10.13 -24.97
CA GLY A 489 19.77 11.12 -26.05
C GLY A 489 19.50 12.54 -25.56
N ALA A 490 19.07 13.42 -26.47
CA ALA A 490 18.66 14.78 -26.10
C ALA A 490 17.51 14.75 -25.07
N GLN A 491 17.63 15.58 -24.03
CA GLN A 491 16.66 15.63 -22.94
C GLN A 491 15.44 16.50 -23.27
N ILE A 492 15.66 17.54 -24.08
CA ILE A 492 14.66 18.51 -24.50
C ILE A 492 14.50 18.46 -26.02
N ALA A 493 13.25 18.51 -26.49
CA ALA A 493 12.92 18.72 -27.89
C ALA A 493 12.06 19.98 -28.06
N GLY A 494 12.44 20.83 -29.02
CA GLY A 494 11.85 22.16 -29.19
C GLY A 494 12.73 23.27 -28.60
N GLN A 495 12.27 24.51 -28.71
CA GLN A 495 12.94 25.67 -28.12
C GLN A 495 12.32 25.97 -26.75
N VAL A 496 13.15 26.03 -25.72
CA VAL A 496 12.77 26.37 -24.34
C VAL A 496 13.78 27.38 -23.78
N THR A 497 13.44 28.03 -22.68
CA THR A 497 14.39 28.80 -21.88
C THR A 497 14.73 27.97 -20.64
N ALA A 498 16.00 27.62 -20.46
CA ALA A 498 16.49 26.88 -19.29
C ALA A 498 17.62 27.65 -18.64
N THR A 499 17.56 27.83 -17.31
CA THR A 499 18.61 28.49 -16.52
C THR A 499 18.82 27.76 -15.20
N TYR A 500 20.04 27.81 -14.67
CA TYR A 500 20.44 27.17 -13.42
C TYR A 500 19.99 25.70 -13.36
N SER A 501 20.08 24.96 -14.46
CA SER A 501 19.56 23.60 -14.56
C SER A 501 20.64 22.62 -15.03
N ASP A 502 20.58 21.39 -14.56
CA ASP A 502 21.48 20.31 -14.97
C ASP A 502 20.82 19.48 -16.07
N ILE A 503 21.36 19.57 -17.29
CA ILE A 503 20.74 19.01 -18.49
C ILE A 503 21.76 18.18 -19.27
N GLN A 504 21.52 16.87 -19.32
CA GLN A 504 22.38 15.93 -20.05
C GLN A 504 22.52 16.33 -21.53
N ASN A 505 23.74 16.20 -22.05
CA ASN A 505 24.16 16.55 -23.42
C ASN A 505 24.22 18.06 -23.72
N GLU A 506 24.39 18.89 -22.69
CA GLU A 506 24.57 20.34 -22.77
C GLU A 506 23.33 21.09 -23.31
N TYR A 507 22.91 22.13 -22.60
CA TYR A 507 21.86 23.04 -23.06
C TYR A 507 22.20 24.48 -22.68
N GLU A 508 22.21 25.37 -23.68
CA GLU A 508 22.60 26.77 -23.49
C GLU A 508 21.65 27.50 -22.53
N GLY A 509 22.22 28.23 -21.57
CA GLY A 509 21.50 29.05 -20.61
C GLY A 509 22.39 29.50 -19.45
N GLU A 510 22.01 30.59 -18.79
CA GLU A 510 22.72 31.09 -17.62
C GLU A 510 22.69 30.04 -16.50
N GLY A 511 23.85 29.73 -15.92
CA GLY A 511 23.97 28.82 -14.78
C GLY A 511 23.70 27.34 -15.07
N ASN A 512 23.44 26.95 -16.32
CA ASN A 512 23.23 25.53 -16.65
C ASN A 512 24.53 24.73 -16.55
N ILE A 513 24.39 23.49 -16.10
CA ILE A 513 25.45 22.46 -16.08
C ILE A 513 24.98 21.20 -16.82
N PHE A 514 25.87 20.23 -16.99
CA PHE A 514 25.57 18.99 -17.75
C PHE A 514 26.36 17.79 -17.19
N GLU A 515 26.58 17.78 -15.88
CA GLU A 515 27.35 16.76 -15.18
C GLU A 515 26.41 15.74 -14.56
N SER A 516 26.71 14.45 -14.64
CA SER A 516 25.78 13.41 -14.16
C SER A 516 25.43 13.61 -12.69
N PRO A 517 24.12 13.73 -12.33
CA PRO A 517 23.71 13.83 -10.94
C PRO A 517 23.98 12.51 -10.23
N ILE A 518 24.33 12.61 -8.95
CA ILE A 518 24.52 11.47 -8.07
C ILE A 518 23.33 11.42 -7.11
N PHE A 519 22.60 10.32 -7.15
CA PHE A 519 21.50 10.06 -6.24
C PHE A 519 21.91 9.00 -5.22
N ARG A 520 21.29 9.02 -4.04
CA ARG A 520 21.48 7.95 -3.04
C ARG A 520 20.98 6.63 -3.63
N GLU A 521 21.77 5.57 -3.48
CA GLU A 521 21.31 4.23 -3.83
C GLU A 521 20.38 3.75 -2.71
N THR A 522 19.11 3.51 -3.06
CA THR A 522 18.11 2.96 -2.15
C THR A 522 17.52 1.69 -2.76
N PRO A 523 16.97 0.77 -1.94
CA PRO A 523 16.29 -0.44 -2.43
C PRO A 523 15.12 -0.13 -3.37
N GLU A 524 14.53 1.05 -3.22
CA GLU A 524 13.51 1.60 -4.10
C GLU A 524 14.17 2.61 -5.05
N GLU A 525 14.56 2.21 -6.28
CA GLU A 525 15.23 3.07 -7.29
C GLU A 525 14.52 4.41 -7.62
N THR A 526 13.38 4.68 -6.99
CA THR A 526 12.50 5.84 -7.09
C THR A 526 12.72 6.91 -6.03
N GLU A 527 13.47 6.65 -4.94
CA GLU A 527 13.85 7.67 -3.96
C GLU A 527 15.14 8.37 -4.43
N LEU A 528 14.98 9.42 -5.23
CA LEU A 528 16.07 10.09 -5.94
C LEU A 528 16.61 11.30 -5.17
N HIS A 529 16.95 11.12 -3.89
CA HIS A 529 17.64 12.14 -3.11
C HIS A 529 19.07 12.35 -3.63
N LEU A 530 19.53 13.60 -3.63
CA LEU A 530 20.92 13.91 -3.97
C LEU A 530 21.86 13.27 -2.95
N ALA A 531 22.96 12.71 -3.46
CA ALA A 531 24.04 12.19 -2.62
C ALA A 531 25.20 13.20 -2.55
N SER A 532 25.99 13.10 -1.49
CA SER A 532 27.22 13.89 -1.33
C SER A 532 28.07 13.89 -2.61
N GLY A 533 28.46 15.08 -3.06
CA GLY A 533 29.28 15.28 -4.27
C GLY A 533 28.49 15.32 -5.58
N SER A 534 27.15 15.27 -5.53
CA SER A 534 26.33 15.50 -6.70
C SER A 534 26.55 16.92 -7.25
N PRO A 535 26.73 17.08 -8.58
CA PRO A 535 26.97 18.39 -9.20
C PRO A 535 25.78 19.35 -9.09
N GLY A 536 24.58 18.86 -8.78
CA GLY A 536 23.39 19.68 -8.56
C GLY A 536 23.41 20.45 -7.22
N ILE A 537 24.28 20.06 -6.28
CA ILE A 537 24.38 20.66 -4.94
C ILE A 537 24.96 22.07 -5.04
N ASP A 538 24.36 23.02 -4.31
CA ASP A 538 24.71 24.44 -4.21
C ASP A 538 24.83 25.20 -5.55
N SER A 539 24.31 24.61 -6.63
CA SER A 539 24.56 25.08 -8.01
C SER A 539 23.36 25.78 -8.64
N GLY A 540 22.19 25.69 -8.02
CA GLY A 540 20.98 26.41 -8.41
C GLY A 540 20.95 27.87 -7.94
N THR A 541 19.87 28.58 -8.27
CA THR A 541 19.59 29.92 -7.73
C THR A 541 18.44 29.89 -6.74
N CYS A 542 18.58 30.52 -5.58
CA CYS A 542 17.46 30.62 -4.64
C CYS A 542 16.37 31.61 -5.08
N LEU A 543 16.64 32.42 -6.12
CA LEU A 543 15.66 33.36 -6.64
C LEU A 543 14.57 32.60 -7.43
N ASN A 544 13.32 32.75 -7.00
CA ASN A 544 12.14 32.05 -7.55
C ASN A 544 12.13 30.53 -7.35
N ALA A 545 13.02 29.98 -6.51
CA ALA A 545 12.92 28.61 -6.02
C ALA A 545 11.83 28.52 -4.93
N PRO A 546 11.08 27.40 -4.82
CA PRO A 546 10.27 27.11 -3.66
C PRO A 546 11.13 27.09 -2.38
N SER A 547 10.60 27.60 -1.27
CA SER A 547 11.33 27.70 0.01
C SER A 547 11.62 26.36 0.68
N LYS A 548 10.97 25.30 0.20
CA LYS A 548 11.14 23.92 0.65
C LYS A 548 11.24 22.99 -0.53
N ASP A 549 11.86 21.84 -0.33
CA ASP A 549 11.96 20.77 -1.33
C ASP A 549 10.79 19.79 -1.29
N ILE A 550 10.95 18.62 -1.92
CA ILE A 550 9.93 17.59 -2.02
C ILE A 550 9.67 16.87 -0.68
N ASP A 551 10.66 16.83 0.20
CA ASP A 551 10.59 16.18 1.52
C ASP A 551 10.23 17.17 2.65
N GLY A 552 10.24 18.46 2.31
CA GLY A 552 9.85 19.56 3.20
C GLY A 552 11.03 20.24 3.89
N ASP A 553 12.25 19.91 3.50
CA ASP A 553 13.50 20.52 3.92
C ASP A 553 13.64 21.93 3.36
N LEU A 554 14.29 22.83 4.12
CA LEU A 554 14.40 24.24 3.77
C LEU A 554 15.45 24.48 2.70
N ARG A 555 15.17 25.43 1.80
CA ARG A 555 16.15 25.93 0.82
C ARG A 555 16.63 27.36 1.16
N PRO A 556 17.93 27.66 1.05
CA PRO A 556 19.03 26.73 0.84
C PRO A 556 19.38 25.92 2.11
N ASN A 557 19.84 24.68 1.93
CA ASN A 557 20.53 23.91 2.97
C ASN A 557 22.01 23.73 2.59
N GLY A 558 22.82 24.75 2.86
CA GLY A 558 24.19 24.82 2.38
C GLY A 558 24.59 26.22 1.97
N ALA A 559 25.43 26.33 0.95
CA ALA A 559 25.91 27.60 0.41
C ALA A 559 24.93 28.21 -0.62
N GLY A 560 24.09 27.39 -1.25
CA GLY A 560 23.15 27.74 -2.31
C GLY A 560 21.95 26.81 -2.31
N CYS A 561 21.02 27.05 -3.24
CA CYS A 561 19.88 26.15 -3.43
C CYS A 561 20.25 25.10 -4.46
N ASP A 562 19.74 23.88 -4.28
CA ASP A 562 20.08 22.79 -5.17
C ASP A 562 19.24 22.79 -6.45
N MET A 563 19.81 22.18 -7.49
CA MET A 563 19.05 21.82 -8.68
C MET A 563 18.28 20.51 -8.43
N GLY A 564 17.06 20.44 -8.94
CA GLY A 564 16.20 19.26 -8.81
C GLY A 564 15.10 19.45 -7.77
N ALA A 565 14.36 18.37 -7.55
CA ALA A 565 13.21 18.33 -6.63
C ALA A 565 13.60 18.25 -5.15
N ASP A 566 14.76 17.67 -4.87
CA ASP A 566 15.34 17.40 -3.56
C ASP A 566 16.39 18.48 -3.22
N GLU A 567 16.50 18.85 -1.94
CA GLU A 567 17.61 19.63 -1.39
C GLU A 567 18.52 18.69 -0.59
N TYR A 568 19.80 18.68 -0.93
CA TYR A 568 20.78 17.94 -0.16
C TYR A 568 20.89 18.52 1.25
N VAL A 569 20.35 17.80 2.22
CA VAL A 569 20.52 18.15 3.63
C VAL A 569 21.94 17.81 4.06
N VAL A 570 22.76 18.85 4.21
CA VAL A 570 24.04 18.71 4.92
C VAL A 570 23.72 18.29 6.35
N GLN A 571 23.97 17.02 6.69
CA GLN A 571 23.96 16.63 8.09
C GLN A 571 25.12 17.39 8.76
N ASP A 572 24.79 18.30 9.68
CA ASP A 572 25.78 18.97 10.54
C ASP A 572 26.28 17.96 11.57
N ASN A 573 26.98 16.94 11.09
CA ASN A 573 27.59 15.91 11.90
C ASN A 573 28.85 16.52 12.49
N SER A 574 28.83 16.80 13.79
CA SER A 574 30.02 17.16 14.54
C SER A 574 30.40 16.01 15.45
N ILE A 575 31.68 15.60 15.43
CA ILE A 575 32.22 14.73 16.47
C ILE A 575 32.38 15.58 17.72
N LEU A 576 31.55 15.32 18.72
CA LEU A 576 31.60 15.99 20.00
C LEU A 576 32.62 15.29 20.91
N LEU A 577 33.65 16.01 21.30
CA LEU A 577 34.69 15.55 22.21
C LEU A 577 34.59 16.34 23.51
N THR A 578 34.48 15.63 24.62
CA THR A 578 34.40 16.26 25.95
C THR A 578 35.78 16.46 26.55
N SER A 579 35.92 17.31 27.57
CA SER A 579 37.15 17.38 28.35
C SER A 579 37.46 16.03 29.01
N GLY A 580 38.72 15.62 28.92
CA GLY A 580 39.23 14.33 29.36
C GLY A 580 39.40 13.34 28.21
N LEU A 581 39.40 12.05 28.55
CA LEU A 581 39.54 10.96 27.62
C LEU A 581 38.31 10.83 26.72
N ASN A 582 38.52 10.64 25.42
CA ASN A 582 37.49 10.25 24.46
C ASN A 582 38.04 9.14 23.56
N LEU A 583 37.15 8.26 23.12
CA LEU A 583 37.38 7.37 21.98
C LEU A 583 36.49 7.83 20.84
N PHE A 584 37.09 8.17 19.71
CA PHE A 584 36.36 8.71 18.56
C PHE A 584 36.85 8.08 17.25
N SER A 585 36.07 8.26 16.20
CA SER A 585 36.38 7.78 14.86
C SER A 585 35.79 8.75 13.84
N PHE A 586 36.47 8.94 12.71
CA PHE A 586 35.85 9.59 11.57
C PHE A 586 34.96 8.60 10.82
N SER A 587 33.66 8.88 10.79
CA SER A 587 32.67 8.11 10.05
C SER A 587 32.63 8.45 8.56
N THR A 588 33.26 9.53 8.15
CA THR A 588 33.26 10.08 6.79
C THR A 588 34.68 10.10 6.22
N ILE A 589 34.87 10.46 4.94
CA ILE A 589 36.22 10.73 4.41
C ILE A 589 36.86 11.84 5.23
N VAL A 590 38.03 11.55 5.81
CA VAL A 590 38.78 12.50 6.64
C VAL A 590 39.07 13.77 5.84
N PRO A 591 38.52 14.94 6.25
CA PRO A 591 38.83 16.23 5.63
C PRO A 591 40.32 16.51 5.57
N ALA A 592 40.77 17.22 4.54
CA ALA A 592 42.19 17.54 4.36
C ALA A 592 42.78 18.34 5.54
N GLU A 593 41.97 19.15 6.23
CA GLU A 593 42.38 19.85 7.46
C GLU A 593 42.60 18.94 8.67
N TYR A 594 42.22 17.66 8.61
CA TYR A 594 42.41 16.66 9.67
C TYR A 594 43.25 15.45 9.20
N ALA A 595 43.93 15.56 8.05
CA ALA A 595 44.55 14.44 7.34
C ALA A 595 45.62 13.68 8.13
N ASP A 596 46.29 14.35 9.07
CA ASP A 596 47.26 13.74 9.96
C ASP A 596 47.09 14.24 11.40
N CYS A 597 47.71 13.52 12.33
CA CYS A 597 47.53 13.79 13.74
C CYS A 597 48.04 15.18 14.16
N ALA A 598 49.02 15.77 13.46
CA ALA A 598 49.55 17.08 13.80
C ALA A 598 48.58 18.20 13.40
N VAL A 599 48.02 18.14 12.19
CA VAL A 599 47.01 19.13 11.74
C VAL A 599 45.72 19.01 12.54
N LEU A 600 45.31 17.79 12.93
CA LEU A 600 44.15 17.58 13.78
C LEU A 600 44.35 18.17 15.18
N ILE A 601 45.54 18.04 15.78
CA ILE A 601 45.86 18.69 17.06
C ILE A 601 45.73 20.20 16.95
N GLU A 602 46.29 20.81 15.89
CA GLU A 602 46.18 22.26 15.66
C GLU A 602 44.71 22.69 15.50
N ALA A 603 43.91 21.95 14.73
CA ALA A 603 42.48 22.22 14.56
C ALA A 603 41.69 22.17 15.89
N LEU A 604 42.12 21.32 16.82
CA LEU A 604 41.54 21.20 18.16
C LEU A 604 42.07 22.26 19.16
N GLY A 605 42.89 23.20 18.70
CA GLY A 605 43.46 24.28 19.50
C GLY A 605 44.84 23.95 20.07
N GLY A 606 45.60 23.09 19.42
CA GLY A 606 47.01 22.81 19.67
C GLY A 606 47.28 22.14 21.02
N SER A 607 48.55 22.19 21.44
CA SER A 607 49.03 21.66 22.73
C SER A 607 48.43 22.37 23.95
N GLU A 608 47.74 23.50 23.78
CA GLU A 608 46.98 24.15 24.85
C GLU A 608 45.68 23.41 25.20
N ASN A 609 45.19 22.55 24.30
CA ASN A 609 43.93 21.83 24.48
C ASN A 609 44.05 20.32 24.35
N VAL A 610 44.94 19.81 23.49
CA VAL A 610 45.15 18.38 23.32
C VAL A 610 46.31 17.91 24.18
N ILE A 611 46.04 17.00 25.12
CA ILE A 611 47.05 16.38 25.98
C ILE A 611 47.78 15.26 25.23
N SER A 612 47.02 14.40 24.55
CA SER A 612 47.56 13.31 23.74
C SER A 612 46.54 12.86 22.70
N LEU A 613 47.02 12.52 21.51
CA LEU A 613 46.26 11.82 20.47
C LEU A 613 47.02 10.55 20.09
N THR A 614 46.36 9.40 20.21
CA THR A 614 46.97 8.08 20.06
C THR A 614 46.14 7.20 19.14
N ARG A 615 46.81 6.46 18.26
CA ARG A 615 46.26 5.35 17.47
C ARG A 615 46.88 4.03 17.92
N TYR A 616 46.13 2.95 17.85
CA TYR A 616 46.64 1.59 18.01
C TYR A 616 46.80 0.92 16.64
N ASP A 617 48.00 0.42 16.34
CA ASP A 617 48.25 -0.40 15.15
C ASP A 617 48.13 -1.89 15.54
N PRO A 618 47.09 -2.59 15.08
CA PRO A 618 46.84 -3.96 15.50
C PRO A 618 47.77 -4.98 14.82
N VAL A 619 48.43 -4.62 13.72
CA VAL A 619 49.41 -5.49 13.04
C VAL A 619 50.71 -5.54 13.82
N SER A 620 51.21 -4.37 14.26
CA SER A 620 52.43 -4.29 15.07
C SER A 620 52.18 -4.51 16.56
N GLY A 621 50.94 -4.37 17.02
CA GLY A 621 50.56 -4.44 18.42
C GLY A 621 51.06 -3.26 19.25
N SER A 622 51.24 -2.09 18.63
CA SER A 622 51.86 -0.92 19.25
C SER A 622 50.97 0.32 19.22
N PHE A 623 51.06 1.13 20.29
CA PHE A 623 50.43 2.44 20.34
C PHE A 623 51.37 3.49 19.72
N GLN A 624 50.83 4.28 18.79
CA GLN A 624 51.48 5.43 18.19
C GLN A 624 50.83 6.69 18.77
N THR A 625 51.62 7.50 19.46
CA THR A 625 51.15 8.78 20.02
C THR A 625 51.72 9.91 19.18
N CYS A 626 50.89 10.88 18.84
CA CYS A 626 51.32 12.06 18.12
C CYS A 626 52.13 12.94 19.07
N ASP A 627 53.44 12.96 18.89
CA ASP A 627 54.38 13.77 19.65
C ASP A 627 54.93 14.89 18.75
N VAL A 628 55.16 16.06 19.31
CA VAL A 628 55.60 17.28 18.60
C VAL A 628 56.98 17.09 17.95
N GLU A 629 57.76 16.10 18.40
CA GLU A 629 59.09 15.76 17.88
C GLU A 629 59.12 14.51 16.97
N GLY A 630 57.99 13.83 16.74
CA GLY A 630 57.86 12.63 15.91
C GLY A 630 57.30 12.88 14.50
N GLU A 631 57.38 11.88 13.62
CA GLU A 631 56.66 11.90 12.34
C GLU A 631 55.15 11.65 12.59
N PRO A 632 54.25 12.51 12.09
CA PRO A 632 52.82 12.35 12.32
C PRO A 632 52.27 11.12 11.58
N PHE A 633 51.33 10.41 12.20
CA PHE A 633 50.58 9.36 11.53
C PHE A 633 49.34 9.94 10.84
N GLY A 634 48.96 9.33 9.72
CA GLY A 634 47.74 9.66 8.99
C GLY A 634 46.48 9.32 9.79
N ILE A 635 45.46 10.16 9.65
CA ILE A 635 44.12 9.89 10.15
C ILE A 635 43.31 9.19 9.06
N GLU A 636 42.61 8.13 9.42
CA GLU A 636 41.95 7.20 8.50
C GLU A 636 40.49 7.02 8.92
N THR A 637 39.59 6.99 7.94
CA THR A 637 38.15 6.73 8.14
C THR A 637 37.93 5.34 8.75
N GLY A 638 36.99 5.20 9.68
CA GLY A 638 36.63 3.93 10.33
C GLY A 638 37.61 3.44 11.40
N VAL A 639 38.79 4.06 11.53
CA VAL A 639 39.76 3.74 12.59
C VAL A 639 39.39 4.47 13.88
N GLY A 640 39.54 3.78 15.02
CA GLY A 640 39.35 4.35 16.34
C GLY A 640 40.60 5.05 16.88
N TYR A 641 40.42 6.23 17.45
CA TYR A 641 41.46 7.05 18.04
C TYR A 641 41.16 7.34 19.51
N GLN A 642 42.22 7.38 20.31
CA GLN A 642 42.15 7.81 21.69
C GLN A 642 42.69 9.24 21.80
N ILE A 643 41.91 10.13 22.39
CA ILE A 643 42.33 11.53 22.63
C ILE A 643 42.03 11.95 24.05
N ASP A 644 42.93 12.74 24.64
CA ASP A 644 42.73 13.35 25.95
C ASP A 644 42.77 14.88 25.81
N LEU A 645 41.76 15.56 26.35
CA LEU A 645 41.47 16.98 26.12
C LEU A 645 41.36 17.79 27.41
N LEU A 646 41.81 19.04 27.37
CA LEU A 646 41.66 20.00 28.48
C LEU A 646 40.32 20.76 28.46
N ALA A 647 39.58 20.72 27.35
CA ALA A 647 38.30 21.38 27.17
C ALA A 647 37.45 20.69 26.10
N ASP A 648 36.13 20.89 26.16
CA ASP A 648 35.20 20.38 25.15
C ASP A 648 35.53 20.96 23.76
N ARG A 649 35.43 20.11 22.74
CA ARG A 649 35.69 20.42 21.35
C ARG A 649 34.64 19.78 20.44
N SER A 650 34.42 20.44 19.32
CA SER A 650 33.55 19.96 18.25
C SER A 650 34.40 19.89 16.98
N LEU A 651 34.38 18.76 16.31
CA LEU A 651 34.99 18.59 15.00
C LEU A 651 33.87 18.52 13.97
N PRO A 652 33.61 19.60 13.20
CA PRO A 652 32.65 19.56 12.11
C PRO A 652 33.09 18.55 11.06
N VAL A 653 32.17 17.69 10.63
CA VAL A 653 32.35 16.75 9.53
C VAL A 653 31.23 16.98 8.53
N THR A 654 31.56 17.47 7.34
CA THR A 654 30.59 18.00 6.35
C THR A 654 30.25 17.01 5.24
N SER A 655 30.72 15.76 5.34
CA SER A 655 30.52 14.72 4.33
C SER A 655 29.63 13.60 4.88
N ASP A 656 28.95 12.89 3.98
CA ASP A 656 28.20 11.70 4.37
C ASP A 656 29.15 10.60 4.91
N PRO A 657 28.68 9.75 5.84
CA PRO A 657 29.45 8.60 6.29
C PRO A 657 29.85 7.68 5.13
N VAL A 658 31.07 7.12 5.19
CA VAL A 658 31.57 6.21 4.16
C VAL A 658 31.83 4.84 4.79
N CYS A 659 31.13 3.84 4.27
CA CYS A 659 31.29 2.45 4.65
C CYS A 659 32.57 1.87 4.03
N THR A 660 33.71 2.05 4.71
CA THR A 660 34.97 1.44 4.29
C THR A 660 35.09 -0.01 4.77
N PRO A 661 35.60 -0.95 3.95
CA PRO A 661 35.86 -2.33 4.38
C PRO A 661 36.70 -2.35 5.67
N THR A 662 36.15 -2.93 6.73
CA THR A 662 36.81 -2.99 8.03
C THR A 662 37.58 -4.29 8.17
N ILE A 663 38.90 -4.19 8.36
CA ILE A 663 39.79 -5.36 8.52
C ILE A 663 40.08 -5.54 10.00
N LEU A 664 39.78 -6.74 10.52
CA LEU A 664 40.20 -7.16 11.84
C LEU A 664 41.54 -7.89 11.80
N GLU A 665 42.34 -7.66 12.82
CA GLU A 665 43.52 -8.45 13.14
C GLU A 665 43.31 -9.22 14.46
N PRO A 666 43.96 -10.38 14.66
CA PRO A 666 43.85 -11.11 15.91
C PRO A 666 44.37 -10.30 17.10
N GLY A 667 43.56 -10.18 18.15
CA GLY A 667 43.83 -9.37 19.33
C GLY A 667 43.01 -8.08 19.37
N LEU A 668 43.61 -7.03 19.93
CA LEU A 668 42.96 -5.74 20.11
C LEU A 668 42.80 -5.01 18.78
N ASN A 669 41.66 -4.36 18.55
CA ASN A 669 41.40 -3.47 17.42
C ASN A 669 40.68 -2.22 17.93
N PHE A 670 40.92 -1.07 17.31
CA PHE A 670 40.26 0.20 17.58
C PHE A 670 39.51 0.65 16.34
N LEU A 671 38.20 0.81 16.44
CA LEU A 671 37.32 1.03 15.28
C LEU A 671 36.25 2.07 15.62
N GLY A 672 35.57 2.57 14.60
CA GLY A 672 34.25 3.19 14.74
C GLY A 672 33.29 2.66 13.69
N HIS A 673 32.00 2.91 13.90
CA HIS A 673 30.96 2.54 12.94
C HIS A 673 30.56 3.78 12.13
N PRO A 674 30.69 3.78 10.79
CA PRO A 674 30.45 4.98 10.00
C PRO A 674 28.97 5.39 9.98
N ALA A 675 28.07 4.45 9.64
CA ALA A 675 26.62 4.69 9.63
C ALA A 675 25.87 3.55 10.35
N PRO A 676 25.91 3.48 11.70
CA PRO A 676 25.16 2.46 12.42
C PRO A 676 23.65 2.71 12.27
N PRO A 677 22.83 1.67 12.02
CA PRO A 677 21.38 1.76 12.17
C PRO A 677 20.99 2.27 13.56
N ASP A 678 19.88 3.00 13.66
CA ASP A 678 19.44 3.65 14.91
C ASP A 678 19.28 2.66 16.08
N ASP A 679 18.94 1.40 15.79
CA ASP A 679 18.73 0.33 16.76
C ASP A 679 19.96 -0.57 16.99
N LEU A 680 21.11 -0.27 16.36
CA LEU A 680 22.30 -1.10 16.50
C LEU A 680 22.95 -0.94 17.90
N THR A 681 23.06 -2.05 18.62
CA THR A 681 23.68 -2.12 19.94
C THR A 681 24.93 -3.01 19.97
N CYS A 682 25.67 -2.96 21.08
CA CYS A 682 26.84 -3.80 21.33
C CYS A 682 26.49 -5.30 21.23
N PHE A 683 25.34 -5.71 21.76
CA PHE A 683 24.85 -7.08 21.64
C PHE A 683 24.52 -7.43 20.18
N GLY A 684 23.90 -6.50 19.44
CA GLY A 684 23.64 -6.66 18.01
C GLY A 684 24.91 -6.90 17.19
N LEU A 685 26.01 -6.18 17.48
CA LEU A 685 27.31 -6.41 16.85
C LEU A 685 27.91 -7.79 17.21
N LEU A 686 27.87 -8.17 18.49
CA LEU A 686 28.35 -9.49 18.91
C LEU A 686 27.57 -10.62 18.26
N ASP A 687 26.24 -10.53 18.20
CA ASP A 687 25.40 -11.55 17.56
C ASP A 687 25.66 -11.63 16.05
N THR A 688 25.92 -10.49 15.41
CA THR A 688 26.24 -10.42 13.97
C THR A 688 27.55 -11.12 13.65
N TRP A 689 28.63 -10.81 14.37
CA TRP A 689 29.97 -11.35 14.09
C TRP A 689 30.18 -12.75 14.67
N GLY A 690 29.52 -13.05 15.79
CA GLY A 690 29.62 -14.31 16.50
C GLY A 690 30.91 -14.48 17.31
N GLU A 691 30.86 -15.42 18.26
CA GLU A 691 31.89 -15.65 19.28
C GLU A 691 33.28 -16.05 18.74
N ASN A 692 33.32 -16.60 17.52
CA ASN A 692 34.56 -17.02 16.88
C ASN A 692 35.29 -15.86 16.17
N VAL A 693 34.62 -14.71 16.03
CA VAL A 693 35.17 -13.51 15.40
C VAL A 693 35.55 -12.51 16.48
N VAL A 694 34.56 -12.02 17.24
CA VAL A 694 34.76 -11.02 18.30
C VAL A 694 34.35 -11.59 19.66
N THR A 695 35.24 -11.43 20.63
CA THR A 695 35.06 -11.98 21.99
C THR A 695 34.51 -10.94 22.98
N ALA A 696 34.90 -9.67 22.81
CA ALA A 696 34.44 -8.56 23.63
C ALA A 696 34.55 -7.23 22.87
N ILE A 697 33.64 -6.31 23.18
CA ILE A 697 33.62 -4.93 22.69
C ILE A 697 33.56 -4.00 23.90
N GLN A 698 34.35 -2.93 23.89
CA GLN A 698 34.41 -1.92 24.94
C GLN A 698 34.27 -0.51 24.36
N ARG A 699 33.43 0.30 24.99
CA ARG A 699 33.32 1.74 24.73
C ARG A 699 33.74 2.51 25.98
N TYR A 700 34.31 3.69 25.81
CA TYR A 700 34.51 4.64 26.91
C TYR A 700 33.35 5.64 26.95
N ASP A 701 32.63 5.73 28.08
CA ASP A 701 31.64 6.77 28.31
C ASP A 701 32.30 7.95 29.04
N PRO A 702 32.49 9.10 28.37
CA PRO A 702 33.12 10.27 28.99
C PRO A 702 32.28 10.91 30.09
N THR A 703 30.96 10.71 30.09
CA THR A 703 30.07 11.28 31.10
C THR A 703 30.26 10.60 32.45
N THR A 704 30.41 9.27 32.43
CA THR A 704 30.62 8.47 33.65
C THR A 704 32.10 8.23 33.96
N GLY A 705 32.99 8.45 32.98
CA GLY A 705 34.43 8.22 33.08
C GLY A 705 34.79 6.74 33.17
N ARG A 706 34.00 5.85 32.55
CA ARG A 706 34.14 4.39 32.68
C ARG A 706 34.09 3.69 31.33
N PHE A 707 34.77 2.56 31.26
CA PHE A 707 34.60 1.62 30.16
C PHE A 707 33.34 0.77 30.38
N GLU A 708 32.47 0.76 29.38
CA GLU A 708 31.34 -0.15 29.24
C GLU A 708 31.79 -1.34 28.39
N THR A 709 31.33 -2.55 28.71
CA THR A 709 31.79 -3.77 28.03
C THR A 709 30.64 -4.71 27.78
N CYS A 710 30.52 -5.19 26.54
CA CYS A 710 29.77 -6.39 26.21
C CYS A 710 30.72 -7.50 25.73
N ALA A 711 30.43 -8.73 26.08
CA ALA A 711 31.23 -9.90 25.69
C ALA A 711 30.35 -11.14 25.61
N PHE A 712 30.85 -12.19 24.95
CA PHE A 712 30.21 -13.50 25.05
C PHE A 712 30.42 -14.09 26.45
N VAL A 713 29.32 -14.43 27.13
CA VAL A 713 29.34 -15.03 28.47
C VAL A 713 28.74 -16.43 28.41
N THR A 714 29.40 -17.38 29.07
CA THR A 714 28.92 -18.78 29.16
C THR A 714 28.44 -19.09 30.57
N HIS A 715 27.20 -19.56 30.72
CA HIS A 715 26.66 -20.02 31.99
C HIS A 715 26.51 -21.56 31.99
N GLY A 716 27.55 -22.26 32.42
CA GLY A 716 27.56 -23.73 32.44
C GLY A 716 27.75 -24.32 31.03
N ASN A 717 26.92 -25.29 30.63
CA ASN A 717 26.99 -25.96 29.32
C ASN A 717 26.11 -25.28 28.24
N SER A 718 25.69 -24.03 28.44
CA SER A 718 24.89 -23.29 27.46
C SER A 718 25.75 -22.73 26.32
N ILE A 719 25.15 -22.54 25.14
CA ILE A 719 25.76 -21.77 24.05
C ILE A 719 26.08 -20.36 24.57
N PRO A 720 27.28 -19.80 24.32
CA PRO A 720 27.62 -18.45 24.74
C PRO A 720 26.67 -17.43 24.13
N LYS A 721 26.30 -16.41 24.91
CA LYS A 721 25.42 -15.31 24.49
C LYS A 721 26.05 -13.98 24.88
N PRO A 722 25.71 -12.88 24.18
CA PRO A 722 26.11 -11.54 24.62
C PRO A 722 25.66 -11.29 26.07
N GLY A 723 26.55 -10.70 26.86
CA GLY A 723 26.29 -10.26 28.22
C GLY A 723 27.19 -9.09 28.59
N GLY A 724 26.86 -8.39 29.68
CA GLY A 724 27.51 -7.13 30.07
C GLY A 724 26.57 -5.94 29.92
N ILE A 725 27.10 -4.78 29.57
CA ILE A 725 26.32 -3.56 29.31
C ILE A 725 26.04 -3.50 27.81
N ASP A 726 24.77 -3.49 27.44
CA ASP A 726 24.36 -3.30 26.05
C ASP A 726 24.21 -1.81 25.74
N PHE A 727 25.26 -1.22 25.19
CA PHE A 727 25.26 0.19 24.81
C PHE A 727 24.98 0.35 23.31
N GLN A 728 24.37 1.47 22.95
CA GLN A 728 24.10 1.85 21.56
C GLN A 728 25.41 2.20 20.83
N ILE A 729 25.54 1.74 19.59
CA ILE A 729 26.65 2.10 18.70
C ILE A 729 26.27 3.39 17.98
N ARG A 730 27.15 4.40 17.99
CA ARG A 730 26.88 5.71 17.42
C ARG A 730 27.94 6.11 16.41
N SER A 731 27.53 6.85 15.39
CA SER A 731 28.46 7.47 14.44
C SER A 731 29.35 8.48 15.17
N GLY A 732 30.63 8.55 14.80
CA GLY A 732 31.63 9.42 15.43
C GLY A 732 32.27 8.87 16.71
N GLU A 733 31.65 7.88 17.38
CA GLU A 733 32.23 7.22 18.56
C GLU A 733 33.21 6.11 18.16
N GLY A 734 34.33 6.04 18.88
CA GLY A 734 35.29 4.95 18.77
C GLY A 734 35.05 3.88 19.83
N PHE A 735 35.30 2.62 19.48
CA PHE A 735 35.26 1.50 20.41
C PHE A 735 36.44 0.56 20.19
N MET A 736 36.76 -0.20 21.22
CA MET A 736 37.79 -1.22 21.21
C MET A 736 37.13 -2.58 21.11
N LEU A 737 37.73 -3.51 20.39
CA LEU A 737 37.28 -4.91 20.39
C LEU A 737 38.45 -5.89 20.44
N PHE A 738 38.16 -7.10 20.89
CA PHE A 738 39.10 -8.21 20.91
C PHE A 738 38.65 -9.29 19.92
N SER A 739 39.39 -9.42 18.83
CA SER A 739 39.14 -10.37 17.74
C SER A 739 40.00 -11.63 17.89
N MET A 740 39.45 -12.77 17.50
CA MET A 740 40.21 -14.01 17.27
C MET A 740 40.41 -14.29 15.77
N TYR A 741 39.84 -13.42 14.93
CA TYR A 741 39.75 -13.55 13.48
C TYR A 741 40.65 -12.52 12.78
N GLN A 742 41.18 -12.92 11.61
CA GLN A 742 41.86 -12.04 10.68
C GLN A 742 41.09 -11.98 9.36
N GLY A 743 40.66 -10.80 8.96
CA GLY A 743 39.95 -10.61 7.69
C GLY A 743 38.96 -9.45 7.71
N VAL A 744 38.28 -9.26 6.58
CA VAL A 744 37.24 -8.23 6.43
C VAL A 744 35.97 -8.68 7.13
N ILE A 745 35.36 -7.78 7.88
CA ILE A 745 34.06 -8.00 8.53
C ILE A 745 32.98 -7.08 7.93
N PRO A 746 31.73 -7.55 7.82
CA PRO A 746 30.61 -6.68 7.50
C PRO A 746 30.27 -5.81 8.71
N LEU A 747 29.85 -4.58 8.45
CA LEU A 747 29.28 -3.69 9.46
C LEU A 747 27.78 -3.57 9.16
N PRO A 748 26.87 -3.90 10.10
CA PRO A 748 25.43 -3.75 9.87
C PRO A 748 25.07 -2.32 9.44
N GLY A 749 24.31 -2.17 8.36
CA GLY A 749 23.99 -0.86 7.77
C GLY A 749 25.04 -0.34 6.77
N CYS A 750 26.08 -1.12 6.49
CA CYS A 750 27.11 -0.85 5.50
C CYS A 750 27.22 -1.94 4.42
N ASP A 751 26.10 -2.59 4.10
CA ASP A 751 26.09 -3.67 3.11
C ASP A 751 26.18 -3.09 1.68
N GLU A 752 27.30 -3.37 0.99
CA GLU A 752 27.51 -3.15 -0.45
C GLU A 752 26.93 -4.29 -1.30
#